data_AF-A0A166UTG2-F1
#
_entry.id   AF-A0A166UTG2-F1
#
_cell.length_a   1.000
_cell.length_b   1.000
_cell.length_c   1.000
_cell.angle_alpha   90.00
_cell.angle_beta   90.00
_cell.angle_gamma   90.00
#
_symmetry.space_group_name_H-M   'P 1'
#
loop_
_entity.id
_entity.type
_entity.pdbx_description
1 polymer ?
#
loop_
_entity_poly.entity_id
_entity_poly.type
_entity_poly.pdbx_seq_one_letter_code
_entity_poly.pdbx_strand_id
1 'polypeptide(L)'
;MDMDLIVVPLKYASELRAMTSDKLDPLTASFDDNAGAVTGILLGSELHTEAIQRKLTPKLPQILPMMMDELSLSFNQLLPQRDGEWVAVSPYELVLKLTSRAAARLFVGEPTCRDEVFLEMVASFSRNTFDTISTARGLSHMLTSLLGGWVSTVKEAREQLQYIQQLLGTQVAKRRASADEKGEDFLQWCIDLARTEDESRPESLAHRTLGILSMAVVHTTAMASTHIMFDMLADESLKSSLRQEQESILQNGWTDISQQNMLDMKKLDSLMRESQRINPVGEFTFRRVVKKPITLSDGFELKPGQQIGIAARCINTDEEFLPDAEKFSPLRWTKHQQAAPTLFTNSSAANLHFGLGRYACPGRFLASLQSTFPAGRPPNIVDGDKILPNRDAVVLLRSRPRLLGSKPLFQSSTYCPLCQRAAQLKASSGQPTSVTYTKKTQINKETKGSIMTVQSVTRTATTRATAVDPRDIKYWTDHAVPCLKSLMNSAEEYTPKEHEAQVRLMKEYVIPNLGPRPSVRNCPSHITQSTSPIQMSINASTNGGNCVRYCWEMLGPKGGSPSDPLAIQATKDIMASLSKAFGFSTRWSDGIISAMELSQAESQQLVEMLPKWMRARVPEGVEPAPIKRIPFSFTAFDLKGSTVGMKLYINLKAKEIITGKSSGPLLWDTLRKFTPAFKPEALGMIEDYVSRLPASSIELVGIDCVEESKLSSARVKLYINTTDNSFNTVRDAVTLGGKVNDDDTKKGLEILRKIWHLLRQEPKEIADDDYDKPINDASMLFQKTYFSFELRPGQDFPTVKTYLPTWNYVRSDAETIQNYEEVFRILDHPWGQNGRYGKIVADAFGPIDHGRVKPLHCDASYIYDKKKGVYQTLYYSTPLADE
;
A
#
# COMPACT_ATOMS: atom_id res chain seq x y z
N MET A 1 30.31 -19.84 -12.99
CA MET A 1 30.01 -19.45 -11.60
C MET A 1 30.99 -20.19 -10.73
N ASP A 2 31.51 -19.53 -9.69
CA ASP A 2 32.65 -20.05 -8.92
C ASP A 2 32.20 -20.93 -7.73
N MET A 3 30.89 -21.07 -7.54
CA MET A 3 30.22 -21.99 -6.62
C MET A 3 28.98 -22.62 -7.28
N ASP A 4 28.51 -23.73 -6.72
CA ASP A 4 27.28 -24.41 -7.15
C ASP A 4 26.04 -23.54 -6.87
N LEU A 5 25.23 -23.31 -7.91
CA LEU A 5 23.95 -22.60 -7.81
C LEU A 5 22.79 -23.59 -7.64
N ILE A 6 22.16 -23.58 -6.48
CA ILE A 6 20.93 -24.33 -6.22
C ILE A 6 19.73 -23.52 -6.75
N VAL A 7 19.05 -24.08 -7.75
CA VAL A 7 17.82 -23.51 -8.31
C VAL A 7 16.66 -23.91 -7.41
N VAL A 8 16.05 -22.94 -6.73
CA VAL A 8 14.97 -23.17 -5.78
C VAL A 8 13.59 -23.01 -6.46
N PRO A 9 12.67 -23.99 -6.35
CA PRO A 9 11.31 -23.87 -6.86
C PRO A 9 10.53 -22.68 -6.28
N LEU A 10 9.66 -22.07 -7.09
CA LEU A 10 8.92 -20.85 -6.75
C LEU A 10 8.09 -20.96 -5.46
N LYS A 11 7.59 -22.16 -5.13
CA LYS A 11 6.82 -22.43 -3.90
C LYS A 11 7.54 -22.05 -2.60
N TYR A 12 8.88 -22.13 -2.54
CA TYR A 12 9.67 -21.72 -1.37
C TYR A 12 10.01 -20.22 -1.36
N ALA A 13 9.68 -19.48 -2.42
CA ALA A 13 10.03 -18.05 -2.51
C ALA A 13 9.31 -17.19 -1.46
N SER A 14 8.13 -17.63 -0.99
CA SER A 14 7.37 -17.01 0.09
C SER A 14 8.03 -17.18 1.47
N GLU A 15 8.67 -18.32 1.70
CA GLU A 15 9.44 -18.68 2.90
C GLU A 15 10.78 -17.94 2.93
N LEU A 16 11.54 -18.03 1.84
CA LEU A 16 12.89 -17.47 1.74
C LEU A 16 12.93 -15.94 1.67
N ARG A 17 11.92 -15.27 1.06
CA ARG A 17 11.88 -13.79 0.96
C ARG A 17 11.81 -13.07 2.30
N ALA A 18 11.37 -13.74 3.36
CA ALA A 18 11.20 -13.18 4.69
C ALA A 18 12.48 -13.27 5.54
N MET A 19 13.49 -14.01 5.08
CA MET A 19 14.72 -14.24 5.84
C MET A 19 15.67 -13.04 5.77
N THR A 20 16.35 -12.80 6.89
CA THR A 20 17.32 -11.71 7.09
C THR A 20 18.70 -12.04 6.53
N SER A 21 19.53 -11.02 6.31
CA SER A 21 20.86 -11.13 5.69
C SER A 21 21.87 -11.97 6.51
N ASP A 22 21.64 -12.17 7.80
CA ASP A 22 22.41 -13.08 8.64
C ASP A 22 22.15 -14.57 8.34
N LYS A 23 21.12 -14.89 7.54
CA LYS A 23 20.80 -16.23 7.04
C LYS A 23 20.96 -16.33 5.52
N LEU A 24 20.44 -15.36 4.76
CA LEU A 24 20.50 -15.30 3.29
C LEU A 24 21.10 -13.97 2.83
N ASP A 25 22.37 -13.99 2.44
CA ASP A 25 23.13 -12.79 2.13
C ASP A 25 23.13 -12.48 0.61
N PRO A 26 22.52 -11.35 0.17
CA PRO A 26 22.59 -10.89 -1.22
C PRO A 26 23.91 -10.20 -1.58
N LEU A 27 24.64 -9.64 -0.61
CA LEU A 27 25.85 -8.86 -0.86
C LEU A 27 27.02 -9.77 -1.19
N THR A 28 27.22 -10.86 -0.42
CA THR A 28 28.22 -11.89 -0.77
C THR A 28 27.92 -12.49 -2.15
N ALA A 29 26.66 -12.86 -2.43
CA ALA A 29 26.28 -13.37 -3.75
C ALA A 29 26.63 -12.40 -4.89
N SER A 30 26.37 -11.09 -4.70
CA SER A 30 26.68 -10.07 -5.70
C SER A 30 28.18 -9.81 -5.84
N PHE A 31 28.95 -9.93 -4.75
CA PHE A 31 30.40 -9.80 -4.73
C PHE A 31 31.06 -10.97 -5.50
N ASP A 32 30.64 -12.20 -5.22
CA ASP A 32 31.17 -13.41 -5.86
C ASP A 32 30.78 -13.46 -7.36
N ASP A 33 29.52 -13.14 -7.70
CA ASP A 33 29.05 -13.09 -9.09
C ASP A 33 29.88 -12.12 -9.96
N ASN A 34 30.41 -11.04 -9.37
CA ASN A 34 31.26 -10.02 -10.03
C ASN A 34 32.78 -10.21 -9.80
N ALA A 35 33.22 -11.40 -9.36
CA ALA A 35 34.62 -11.72 -9.06
C ALA A 35 35.29 -10.65 -8.15
N GLY A 36 34.59 -10.24 -7.09
CA GLY A 36 34.92 -9.08 -6.26
C GLY A 36 36.33 -9.08 -5.65
N ALA A 37 36.93 -10.27 -5.43
CA ALA A 37 38.32 -10.40 -4.98
C ALA A 37 39.36 -9.87 -5.99
N VAL A 38 39.00 -9.80 -7.29
CA VAL A 38 39.85 -9.30 -8.38
C VAL A 38 39.42 -7.91 -8.81
N THR A 39 38.11 -7.68 -8.93
CA THR A 39 37.52 -6.44 -9.47
C THR A 39 37.35 -5.34 -8.43
N GLY A 40 37.07 -5.69 -7.16
CA GLY A 40 36.84 -4.75 -6.05
C GLY A 40 35.48 -4.02 -6.04
N ILE A 41 34.64 -4.20 -7.08
CA ILE A 41 33.56 -3.29 -7.50
C ILE A 41 32.44 -3.06 -6.47
N LEU A 42 32.28 -3.97 -5.51
CA LEU A 42 31.24 -3.89 -4.49
C LEU A 42 31.86 -3.82 -3.08
N LEU A 43 31.88 -2.61 -2.53
CA LEU A 43 32.22 -2.37 -1.13
C LEU A 43 31.10 -2.88 -0.21
N GLY A 44 31.44 -3.80 0.71
CA GLY A 44 30.51 -4.46 1.64
C GLY A 44 29.84 -3.51 2.63
N SER A 45 28.79 -2.81 2.19
CA SER A 45 27.86 -2.07 3.07
C SER A 45 26.54 -1.77 2.34
N GLU A 46 25.43 -1.70 3.09
CA GLU A 46 24.07 -1.42 2.58
C GLU A 46 23.83 0.07 2.21
N LEU A 47 24.81 0.97 2.42
CA LEU A 47 24.66 2.43 2.26
C LEU A 47 24.00 2.86 0.94
N HIS A 48 24.39 2.26 -0.18
CA HIS A 48 23.81 2.58 -1.50
C HIS A 48 22.33 2.19 -1.60
N THR A 49 21.95 1.04 -1.04
CA THR A 49 20.57 0.56 -1.02
C THR A 49 19.71 1.48 -0.15
N GLU A 50 20.24 1.90 1.00
CA GLU A 50 19.56 2.85 1.88
C GLU A 50 19.41 4.24 1.23
N ALA A 51 20.45 4.75 0.55
CA ALA A 51 20.39 6.02 -0.17
C ALA A 51 19.31 6.00 -1.25
N ILE A 52 19.22 4.94 -2.05
CA ILE A 52 18.15 4.79 -3.05
C ILE A 52 16.78 4.71 -2.37
N GLN A 53 16.59 3.84 -1.38
CA GLN A 53 15.29 3.63 -0.74
C GLN A 53 14.78 4.90 0.00
N ARG A 54 15.65 5.61 0.73
CA ARG A 54 15.26 6.76 1.55
C ARG A 54 15.24 8.10 0.80
N LYS A 55 15.95 8.23 -0.31
CA LYS A 55 16.11 9.54 -1.00
C LYS A 55 15.65 9.52 -2.45
N LEU A 56 15.84 8.42 -3.20
CA LEU A 56 15.44 8.37 -4.61
C LEU A 56 13.92 8.25 -4.77
N THR A 57 13.33 7.17 -4.25
CA THR A 57 11.90 6.85 -4.46
C THR A 57 10.96 7.97 -4.00
N PRO A 58 11.14 8.59 -2.81
CA PRO A 58 10.26 9.68 -2.36
C PRO A 58 10.42 10.99 -3.16
N LYS A 59 11.54 11.16 -3.89
CA LYS A 59 11.84 12.38 -4.66
C LYS A 59 11.61 12.23 -6.16
N LEU A 60 11.04 11.11 -6.63
CA LEU A 60 10.75 10.90 -8.06
C LEU A 60 10.04 12.09 -8.75
N PRO A 61 9.05 12.77 -8.14
CA PRO A 61 8.43 13.97 -8.76
C PRO A 61 9.38 15.16 -8.97
N GLN A 62 10.44 15.27 -8.16
CA GLN A 62 11.45 16.34 -8.26
C GLN A 62 12.59 15.96 -9.22
N ILE A 63 12.89 14.67 -9.32
CA ILE A 63 13.93 14.10 -10.17
C ILE A 63 13.47 14.02 -11.63
N LEU A 64 12.18 13.74 -11.88
CA LEU A 64 11.66 13.54 -13.23
C LEU A 64 11.93 14.76 -14.16
N PRO A 65 11.65 16.03 -13.79
CA PRO A 65 11.99 17.18 -14.63
C PRO A 65 13.50 17.31 -14.90
N MET A 66 14.34 17.05 -13.89
CA MET A 66 15.81 17.11 -14.00
C MET A 66 16.36 16.04 -14.97
N MET A 67 15.81 14.83 -14.93
CA MET A 67 16.15 13.77 -15.89
C MET A 67 15.65 14.06 -17.29
N MET A 68 14.45 14.65 -17.42
CA MET A 68 13.87 14.98 -18.71
C MET A 68 14.61 16.13 -19.40
N ASP A 69 15.11 17.12 -18.65
CA ASP A 69 16.01 18.16 -19.17
C ASP A 69 17.30 17.55 -19.74
N GLU A 70 18.00 16.70 -18.98
CA GLU A 70 19.24 16.07 -19.45
C GLU A 70 19.00 15.11 -20.62
N LEU A 71 17.92 14.33 -20.60
CA LEU A 71 17.52 13.50 -21.75
C LEU A 71 17.24 14.36 -22.99
N SER A 72 16.52 15.47 -22.84
CA SER A 72 16.23 16.42 -23.94
C SER A 72 17.52 16.98 -24.55
N LEU A 73 18.46 17.40 -23.70
CA LEU A 73 19.79 17.85 -24.13
C LEU A 73 20.55 16.73 -24.85
N SER A 74 20.59 15.53 -24.25
CA SER A 74 21.29 14.37 -24.77
C SER A 74 20.73 13.88 -26.10
N PHE A 75 19.41 13.88 -26.30
CA PHE A 75 18.78 13.54 -27.58
C PHE A 75 19.20 14.53 -28.68
N ASN A 76 19.24 15.83 -28.38
CA ASN A 76 19.67 16.84 -29.36
C ASN A 76 21.15 16.71 -29.73
N GLN A 77 22.01 16.29 -28.78
CA GLN A 77 23.45 16.09 -29.01
C GLN A 77 23.79 14.76 -29.71
N LEU A 78 23.13 13.67 -29.34
CA LEU A 78 23.46 12.31 -29.77
C LEU A 78 22.71 11.86 -31.03
N LEU A 79 21.52 12.42 -31.32
CA LEU A 79 20.80 12.11 -32.55
C LEU A 79 21.34 12.93 -33.73
N PRO A 80 21.52 12.30 -34.92
CA PRO A 80 21.93 13.00 -36.13
C PRO A 80 20.94 14.12 -36.52
N GLN A 81 21.39 15.37 -36.44
CA GLN A 81 20.61 16.56 -36.83
C GLN A 81 20.63 16.78 -38.36
N ARG A 82 20.15 15.80 -39.12
CA ARG A 82 20.04 15.87 -40.58
C ARG A 82 18.58 15.76 -41.01
N ASP A 83 18.03 16.85 -41.53
CA ASP A 83 16.60 16.91 -41.82
C ASP A 83 16.22 16.09 -43.05
N GLY A 84 15.35 15.09 -42.84
CA GLY A 84 14.84 14.22 -43.89
C GLY A 84 15.79 13.10 -44.36
N GLU A 85 17.04 13.03 -43.90
CA GLU A 85 17.97 11.94 -44.22
C GLU A 85 17.81 10.73 -43.29
N TRP A 86 17.92 9.51 -43.83
CA TRP A 86 18.08 8.30 -43.03
C TRP A 86 19.54 8.15 -42.61
N VAL A 87 19.79 8.03 -41.30
CA VAL A 87 21.12 7.89 -40.71
C VAL A 87 21.20 6.59 -39.91
N ALA A 88 22.26 5.83 -40.13
CA ALA A 88 22.56 4.61 -39.40
C ALA A 88 23.03 4.91 -37.96
N VAL A 89 22.46 4.20 -36.98
CA VAL A 89 22.86 4.23 -35.57
C VAL A 89 22.91 2.80 -35.01
N SER A 90 23.81 2.53 -34.06
CA SER A 90 23.68 1.35 -33.19
C SER A 90 22.70 1.70 -32.06
N PRO A 91 21.58 0.98 -31.91
CA PRO A 91 20.62 1.20 -30.84
C PRO A 91 21.25 1.05 -29.45
N TYR A 92 22.08 0.04 -29.25
CA TYR A 92 22.71 -0.22 -27.96
C TYR A 92 23.65 0.91 -27.55
N GLU A 93 24.52 1.40 -28.45
CA GLU A 93 25.43 2.51 -28.14
C GLU A 93 24.70 3.84 -27.94
N LEU A 94 23.63 4.10 -28.71
CA LEU A 94 22.80 5.29 -28.53
C LEU A 94 22.10 5.28 -27.17
N VAL A 95 21.44 4.17 -26.83
CA VAL A 95 20.74 4.00 -25.55
C VAL A 95 21.74 4.03 -24.38
N LEU A 96 22.89 3.36 -24.49
CA LEU A 96 23.94 3.38 -23.48
C LEU A 96 24.41 4.80 -23.16
N LYS A 97 24.60 5.65 -24.17
CA LYS A 97 25.01 7.05 -24.00
C LYS A 97 23.90 7.92 -23.40
N LEU A 98 22.65 7.74 -23.83
CA LEU A 98 21.48 8.44 -23.26
C LEU A 98 21.29 8.09 -21.78
N THR A 99 21.27 6.78 -21.46
CA THR A 99 21.16 6.26 -20.09
C THR A 99 22.34 6.71 -19.22
N SER A 100 23.57 6.72 -19.75
CA SER A 100 24.76 7.20 -19.02
C SER A 100 24.61 8.66 -18.59
N ARG A 101 24.18 9.56 -19.49
CA ARG A 101 23.96 10.98 -19.17
C ARG A 101 22.83 11.18 -18.17
N ALA A 102 21.67 10.56 -18.40
CA ALA A 102 20.52 10.66 -17.52
C ALA A 102 20.80 10.12 -16.10
N ALA A 103 21.52 9.00 -16.00
CA ALA A 103 21.92 8.42 -14.72
C ALA A 103 23.02 9.24 -14.04
N ALA A 104 24.02 9.74 -14.79
CA ALA A 104 25.06 10.62 -14.26
C ALA A 104 24.48 11.93 -13.66
N ARG A 105 23.49 12.53 -14.32
CA ARG A 105 22.79 13.73 -13.82
C ARG A 105 22.19 13.52 -12.43
N LEU A 106 21.57 12.37 -12.22
CA LEU A 106 21.01 11.93 -10.95
C LEU A 106 22.08 11.51 -9.92
N PHE A 107 23.21 10.97 -10.37
CA PHE A 107 24.20 10.37 -9.46
C PHE A 107 25.25 11.35 -8.94
N VAL A 108 25.73 12.28 -9.77
CA VAL A 108 26.85 13.19 -9.46
C VAL A 108 26.55 14.67 -9.71
N GLY A 109 25.37 14.99 -10.24
CA GLY A 109 24.92 16.36 -10.48
C GLY A 109 25.73 17.12 -11.54
N GLU A 110 25.40 18.39 -11.72
CA GLU A 110 26.19 19.31 -12.54
C GLU A 110 27.41 19.84 -11.75
N PRO A 111 28.52 20.20 -12.44
CA PRO A 111 28.75 20.03 -13.88
C PRO A 111 29.21 18.60 -14.25
N THR A 112 29.56 17.76 -13.26
CA THR A 112 30.22 16.46 -13.44
C THR A 112 29.48 15.51 -14.40
N CYS A 113 28.14 15.53 -14.41
CA CYS A 113 27.34 14.68 -15.29
C CYS A 113 27.49 14.97 -16.80
N ARG A 114 28.11 16.10 -17.17
CA ARG A 114 28.39 16.49 -18.56
C ARG A 114 29.88 16.44 -18.91
N ASP A 115 30.71 15.90 -18.02
CA ASP A 115 32.11 15.62 -18.33
C ASP A 115 32.18 14.37 -19.23
N GLU A 116 32.63 14.55 -20.47
CA GLU A 116 32.66 13.47 -21.47
C GLU A 116 33.64 12.35 -21.10
N VAL A 117 34.70 12.65 -20.33
CA VAL A 117 35.64 11.64 -19.84
C VAL A 117 34.98 10.80 -18.74
N PHE A 118 34.27 11.44 -17.82
CA PHE A 118 33.42 10.78 -16.82
C PHE A 118 32.39 9.85 -17.47
N LEU A 119 31.67 10.34 -18.48
CA LEU A 119 30.64 9.57 -19.18
C LEU A 119 31.20 8.35 -19.92
N GLU A 120 32.31 8.49 -20.65
CA GLU A 120 32.94 7.36 -21.35
C GLU A 120 33.52 6.34 -20.35
N MET A 121 34.09 6.78 -19.21
CA MET A 121 34.49 5.85 -18.15
C MET A 121 33.29 5.11 -17.54
N VAL A 122 32.17 5.79 -17.24
CA VAL A 122 30.97 5.14 -16.71
C VAL A 122 30.44 4.07 -17.66
N ALA A 123 30.46 4.32 -18.97
CA ALA A 123 30.06 3.34 -19.97
C ALA A 123 31.08 2.18 -20.09
N SER A 124 32.36 2.50 -20.25
CA SER A 124 33.44 1.51 -20.49
C SER A 124 33.81 0.68 -19.27
N PHE A 125 33.67 1.21 -18.04
CA PHE A 125 33.97 0.48 -16.80
C PHE A 125 33.16 -0.82 -16.70
N SER A 126 31.90 -0.82 -17.13
CA SER A 126 31.08 -2.03 -17.18
C SER A 126 31.65 -3.09 -18.14
N ARG A 127 32.13 -2.69 -19.32
CA ARG A 127 32.75 -3.58 -20.32
C ARG A 127 34.05 -4.18 -19.76
N ASN A 128 34.96 -3.31 -19.33
CA ASN A 128 36.25 -3.70 -18.74
C ASN A 128 36.08 -4.61 -17.51
N THR A 129 35.01 -4.39 -16.73
CA THR A 129 34.60 -5.27 -15.62
C THR A 129 34.21 -6.66 -16.11
N PHE A 130 33.30 -6.78 -17.08
CA PHE A 130 32.88 -8.09 -17.59
C PHE A 130 34.04 -8.84 -18.27
N ASP A 131 34.89 -8.14 -19.03
CA ASP A 131 36.09 -8.72 -19.65
C ASP A 131 37.10 -9.17 -18.58
N THR A 132 37.25 -8.41 -17.49
CA THR A 132 38.02 -8.81 -16.31
C THR A 132 37.45 -10.06 -15.66
N ILE A 133 36.14 -10.11 -15.42
CA ILE A 133 35.45 -11.26 -14.80
C ILE A 133 35.62 -12.52 -15.67
N SER A 134 35.42 -12.39 -16.99
CA SER A 134 35.58 -13.48 -17.96
C SER A 134 37.02 -14.02 -17.95
N THR A 135 38.01 -13.11 -18.05
CA THR A 135 39.44 -13.47 -18.00
C THR A 135 39.84 -14.10 -16.66
N ALA A 136 39.36 -13.53 -15.55
CA ALA A 136 39.64 -14.00 -14.20
C ALA A 136 39.07 -15.40 -13.91
N ARG A 137 37.95 -15.76 -14.54
CA ARG A 137 37.30 -17.08 -14.45
C ARG A 137 37.88 -18.12 -15.42
N GLY A 138 38.44 -17.68 -16.55
CA GLY A 138 39.21 -18.54 -17.46
C GLY A 138 40.57 -18.97 -16.90
N LEU A 139 41.06 -18.30 -15.87
CA LEU A 139 42.29 -18.59 -15.15
C LEU A 139 41.99 -19.19 -13.77
N SER A 140 42.83 -20.10 -13.27
CA SER A 140 42.65 -20.65 -11.93
C SER A 140 42.89 -19.59 -10.85
N HIS A 141 42.20 -19.68 -9.70
CA HIS A 141 42.29 -18.68 -8.63
C HIS A 141 43.73 -18.37 -8.17
N MET A 142 44.63 -19.36 -8.19
CA MET A 142 46.07 -19.13 -7.93
C MET A 142 46.76 -18.30 -9.01
N LEU A 143 46.49 -18.59 -10.29
CA LEU A 143 47.04 -17.83 -11.42
C LEU A 143 46.46 -16.41 -11.47
N THR A 144 45.16 -16.25 -11.25
CA THR A 144 44.49 -14.95 -11.21
C THR A 144 44.99 -14.07 -10.05
N SER A 145 45.27 -14.66 -8.89
CA SER A 145 45.87 -13.94 -7.76
C SER A 145 47.33 -13.52 -8.02
N LEU A 146 48.12 -14.38 -8.68
CA LEU A 146 49.54 -14.10 -8.97
C LEU A 146 49.75 -13.17 -10.17
N LEU A 147 48.95 -13.32 -11.23
CA LEU A 147 49.10 -12.62 -12.51
C LEU A 147 48.07 -11.50 -12.72
N GLY A 148 47.08 -11.34 -11.83
CA GLY A 148 45.99 -10.39 -12.01
C GLY A 148 46.44 -8.93 -12.19
N GLY A 149 47.58 -8.52 -11.63
CA GLY A 149 48.16 -7.19 -11.88
C GLY A 149 48.77 -6.98 -13.28
N TRP A 150 48.95 -8.07 -14.03
CA TRP A 150 49.56 -8.09 -15.37
C TRP A 150 48.52 -8.27 -16.49
N VAL A 151 47.27 -8.61 -16.13
CA VAL A 151 46.13 -8.66 -17.05
C VAL A 151 45.71 -7.22 -17.38
N SER A 152 45.69 -6.87 -18.67
CA SER A 152 45.40 -5.49 -19.12
C SER A 152 44.03 -4.99 -18.65
N THR A 153 43.00 -5.83 -18.73
CA THR A 153 41.63 -5.48 -18.32
C THR A 153 41.52 -5.16 -16.82
N VAL A 154 42.21 -5.91 -15.95
CA VAL A 154 42.31 -5.62 -14.51
C VAL A 154 43.03 -4.30 -14.26
N LYS A 155 44.12 -4.05 -15.00
CA LYS A 155 44.88 -2.80 -14.91
C LYS A 155 44.03 -1.59 -15.33
N GLU A 156 43.36 -1.66 -16.47
CA GLU A 156 42.49 -0.62 -17.00
C GLU A 156 41.33 -0.31 -16.04
N ALA A 157 40.67 -1.34 -15.49
CA ALA A 157 39.61 -1.16 -14.50
C ALA A 157 40.10 -0.46 -13.21
N ARG A 158 41.35 -0.74 -12.78
CA ARG A 158 41.98 -0.07 -11.62
C ARG A 158 42.36 1.39 -11.93
N GLU A 159 42.89 1.66 -13.13
CA GLU A 159 43.22 3.02 -13.57
C GLU A 159 41.95 3.90 -13.68
N GLN A 160 40.86 3.35 -14.22
CA GLN A 160 39.55 4.00 -14.25
C GLN A 160 39.01 4.28 -12.83
N LEU A 161 39.09 3.29 -11.93
CA LEU A 161 38.67 3.46 -10.54
C LEU A 161 39.50 4.56 -9.84
N GLN A 162 40.82 4.57 -10.01
CA GLN A 162 41.71 5.56 -9.40
C GLN A 162 41.39 6.99 -9.88
N TYR A 163 41.17 7.18 -11.19
CA TYR A 163 40.76 8.47 -11.72
C TYR A 163 39.42 8.93 -11.13
N ILE A 164 38.43 8.04 -11.06
CA ILE A 164 37.10 8.36 -10.51
C ILE A 164 37.18 8.66 -9.01
N GLN A 165 38.02 7.96 -8.25
CA GLN A 165 38.31 8.26 -6.85
C GLN A 165 38.93 9.64 -6.68
N GLN A 166 39.83 10.06 -7.58
CA GLN A 166 40.38 11.42 -7.58
C GLN A 166 39.30 12.47 -7.92
N LEU A 167 38.54 12.27 -9.00
CA LEU A 167 37.52 13.21 -9.48
C LEU A 167 36.38 13.38 -8.45
N LEU A 168 35.70 12.28 -8.09
CA LEU A 168 34.57 12.34 -7.16
C LEU A 168 35.04 12.54 -5.72
N GLY A 169 36.21 12.04 -5.32
CA GLY A 169 36.79 12.33 -4.01
C GLY A 169 37.07 13.82 -3.80
N THR A 170 37.52 14.52 -4.86
CA THR A 170 37.64 15.99 -4.86
C THR A 170 36.27 16.66 -4.69
N GLN A 171 35.20 16.15 -5.31
CA GLN A 171 33.85 16.68 -5.11
C GLN A 171 33.34 16.43 -3.68
N VAL A 172 33.57 15.23 -3.11
CA VAL A 172 33.25 14.94 -1.70
C VAL A 172 33.96 15.91 -0.75
N ALA A 173 35.24 16.21 -1.00
CA ALA A 173 36.01 17.16 -0.19
C ALA A 173 35.44 18.59 -0.27
N LYS A 174 35.11 19.08 -1.47
CA LYS A 174 34.49 20.40 -1.69
C LYS A 174 33.14 20.54 -0.98
N ARG A 175 32.24 19.58 -1.20
CA ARG A 175 30.89 19.53 -0.59
C ARG A 175 30.91 19.40 0.95
N ARG A 176 32.02 18.93 1.53
CA ARG A 176 32.25 18.92 2.98
C ARG A 176 32.80 20.24 3.51
N ALA A 177 33.55 20.98 2.70
CA ALA A 177 34.15 22.26 3.08
C ALA A 177 33.15 23.43 3.02
N SER A 178 32.08 23.34 2.22
CA SER A 178 31.04 24.36 2.10
C SER A 178 29.64 23.78 2.26
N ALA A 179 28.86 24.34 3.19
CA ALA A 179 27.46 23.96 3.39
C ALA A 179 26.55 24.38 2.21
N ASP A 180 26.96 25.39 1.44
CA ASP A 180 26.22 25.93 0.30
C ASP A 180 26.44 25.11 -0.99
N GLU A 181 27.42 24.19 -1.02
CA GLU A 181 27.73 23.35 -2.19
C GLU A 181 27.06 21.95 -2.15
N LYS A 182 26.10 21.72 -1.25
CA LYS A 182 25.39 20.43 -1.17
C LYS A 182 24.55 20.17 -2.42
N GLY A 183 24.94 19.14 -3.19
CA GLY A 183 24.16 18.63 -4.32
C GLY A 183 22.91 17.88 -3.88
N GLU A 184 21.92 17.75 -4.77
CA GLU A 184 20.73 16.92 -4.55
C GLU A 184 20.80 15.68 -5.46
N ASP A 185 21.80 14.84 -5.19
CA ASP A 185 22.18 13.68 -6.01
C ASP A 185 22.62 12.48 -5.14
N PHE A 186 22.76 11.31 -5.77
CA PHE A 186 23.14 10.07 -5.07
C PHE A 186 24.45 10.17 -4.28
N LEU A 187 25.45 10.90 -4.81
CA LEU A 187 26.72 11.12 -4.12
C LEU A 187 26.51 11.90 -2.81
N GLN A 188 25.71 12.98 -2.82
CA GLN A 188 25.37 13.69 -1.58
C GLN A 188 24.56 12.82 -0.63
N TRP A 189 23.61 12.03 -1.12
CA TRP A 189 22.81 11.13 -0.28
C TRP A 189 23.68 10.09 0.42
N CYS A 190 24.73 9.59 -0.23
CA CYS A 190 25.71 8.70 0.40
C CYS A 190 26.61 9.45 1.40
N ILE A 191 27.02 10.69 1.12
CA ILE A 191 27.74 11.53 2.09
C ILE A 191 26.90 11.75 3.37
N ASP A 192 25.61 12.06 3.22
CA ASP A 192 24.69 12.37 4.32
C ASP A 192 24.27 11.14 5.15
N LEU A 193 24.34 9.93 4.57
CA LEU A 193 23.89 8.67 5.20
C LEU A 193 25.02 7.75 5.68
N ALA A 194 26.29 8.04 5.34
CA ALA A 194 27.45 7.26 5.78
C ALA A 194 27.55 7.22 7.32
N ARG A 195 27.76 6.03 7.89
CA ARG A 195 27.75 5.81 9.35
C ARG A 195 29.10 5.44 9.92
N THR A 196 29.96 4.82 9.12
CA THR A 196 31.31 4.40 9.52
C THR A 196 32.37 5.30 8.89
N GLU A 197 33.56 5.34 9.50
CA GLU A 197 34.70 6.05 8.89
C GLU A 197 34.98 5.52 7.48
N ASP A 198 34.95 4.19 7.29
CA ASP A 198 35.15 3.54 5.99
C ASP A 198 34.14 3.96 4.93
N GLU A 199 32.83 3.98 5.28
CA GLU A 199 31.77 4.48 4.41
C GLU A 199 31.94 5.96 4.07
N SER A 200 32.49 6.74 5.01
CA SER A 200 32.69 8.18 4.85
C SER A 200 33.94 8.54 4.03
N ARG A 201 34.83 7.60 3.71
CA ARG A 201 36.05 7.90 2.93
C ARG A 201 35.68 8.39 1.52
N PRO A 202 36.29 9.50 1.03
CA PRO A 202 36.03 10.00 -0.33
C PRO A 202 36.20 8.93 -1.42
N GLU A 203 37.22 8.07 -1.27
CA GLU A 203 37.54 6.96 -2.17
C GLU A 203 36.46 5.87 -2.14
N SER A 204 35.89 5.58 -0.95
CA SER A 204 34.80 4.63 -0.78
C SER A 204 33.49 5.13 -1.38
N LEU A 205 33.18 6.42 -1.19
CA LEU A 205 32.00 7.07 -1.76
C LEU A 205 32.08 7.15 -3.28
N ALA A 206 33.24 7.51 -3.83
CA ALA A 206 33.51 7.54 -5.25
C ALA A 206 33.38 6.15 -5.89
N HIS A 207 34.02 5.14 -5.30
CA HIS A 207 33.95 3.75 -5.78
C HIS A 207 32.52 3.22 -5.77
N ARG A 208 31.79 3.39 -4.66
CA ARG A 208 30.38 2.99 -4.54
C ARG A 208 29.49 3.69 -5.56
N THR A 209 29.74 4.98 -5.81
CA THR A 209 29.01 5.75 -6.83
C THR A 209 29.26 5.19 -8.23
N LEU A 210 30.52 4.90 -8.60
CA LEU A 210 30.88 4.33 -9.90
C LEU A 210 30.29 2.93 -10.11
N GLY A 211 30.47 2.03 -9.14
CA GLY A 211 30.02 0.64 -9.25
C GLY A 211 28.50 0.53 -9.42
N ILE A 212 27.74 1.29 -8.64
CA ILE A 212 26.27 1.31 -8.75
C ILE A 212 25.82 2.02 -10.04
N LEU A 213 26.41 3.16 -10.39
CA LEU A 213 26.07 3.89 -11.61
C LEU A 213 26.32 3.04 -12.86
N SER A 214 27.52 2.47 -13.01
CA SER A 214 27.93 1.72 -14.20
C SER A 214 27.23 0.35 -14.30
N MET A 215 27.34 -0.49 -13.26
CA MET A 215 26.89 -1.88 -13.31
C MET A 215 25.40 -2.05 -13.00
N ALA A 216 24.89 -1.38 -11.97
CA ALA A 216 23.53 -1.62 -11.49
C ALA A 216 22.46 -0.76 -12.18
N VAL A 217 22.84 0.42 -12.70
CA VAL A 217 21.92 1.36 -13.36
C VAL A 217 22.15 1.43 -14.87
N VAL A 218 23.36 1.79 -15.32
CA VAL A 218 23.59 2.13 -16.73
C VAL A 218 23.50 0.91 -17.65
N HIS A 219 24.30 -0.13 -17.39
CA HIS A 219 24.37 -1.29 -18.28
C HIS A 219 23.04 -2.09 -18.34
N THR A 220 22.44 -2.34 -17.17
CA THR A 220 21.16 -3.06 -17.05
C THR A 220 20.00 -2.33 -17.71
N THR A 221 19.90 -1.01 -17.51
CA THR A 221 18.85 -0.19 -18.16
C THR A 221 19.11 -0.12 -19.66
N ALA A 222 20.36 0.07 -20.11
CA ALA A 222 20.66 0.08 -21.53
C ALA A 222 20.30 -1.24 -22.23
N MET A 223 20.54 -2.39 -21.58
CA MET A 223 20.07 -3.69 -22.07
C MET A 223 18.54 -3.77 -22.14
N ALA A 224 17.85 -3.44 -21.04
CA ALA A 224 16.40 -3.53 -20.97
C ALA A 224 15.72 -2.61 -21.98
N SER A 225 16.14 -1.35 -22.06
CA SER A 225 15.63 -0.36 -23.02
C SER A 225 15.93 -0.73 -24.46
N THR A 226 17.08 -1.36 -24.76
CA THR A 226 17.38 -1.88 -26.11
C THR A 226 16.51 -3.11 -26.46
N HIS A 227 16.22 -3.99 -25.50
CA HIS A 227 15.26 -5.09 -25.70
C HIS A 227 13.84 -4.57 -25.95
N ILE A 228 13.39 -3.59 -25.15
CA ILE A 228 12.09 -2.92 -25.31
C ILE A 228 12.01 -2.20 -26.65
N MET A 229 13.11 -1.57 -27.06
CA MET A 229 13.29 -1.02 -28.41
C MET A 229 13.04 -2.17 -29.41
N PHE A 230 13.91 -3.16 -29.54
CA PHE A 230 13.74 -4.27 -30.49
C PHE A 230 12.34 -4.94 -30.49
N ASP A 231 11.67 -5.08 -29.34
CA ASP A 231 10.30 -5.60 -29.25
C ASP A 231 9.23 -4.64 -29.79
N MET A 232 9.33 -3.34 -29.49
CA MET A 232 8.46 -2.31 -30.08
C MET A 232 8.54 -2.28 -31.61
N LEU A 233 9.58 -2.91 -32.16
CA LEU A 233 10.08 -2.68 -33.49
C LEU A 233 9.88 -3.79 -34.48
N ALA A 234 9.62 -4.99 -33.99
CA ALA A 234 8.99 -6.02 -34.79
C ALA A 234 7.53 -5.65 -35.21
N ASP A 235 6.89 -4.65 -34.58
CA ASP A 235 5.46 -4.35 -34.75
C ASP A 235 5.13 -2.85 -34.97
N GLU A 236 4.88 -2.47 -36.23
CA GLU A 236 4.43 -1.13 -36.61
C GLU A 236 3.02 -0.77 -36.08
N SER A 237 2.17 -1.75 -35.80
CA SER A 237 0.82 -1.54 -35.24
C SER A 237 0.91 -1.15 -33.77
N LEU A 238 1.75 -1.84 -32.99
CA LEU A 238 2.10 -1.49 -31.62
C LEU A 238 2.72 -0.09 -31.54
N LYS A 239 3.74 0.18 -32.37
CA LYS A 239 4.40 1.50 -32.46
C LYS A 239 3.43 2.64 -32.79
N SER A 240 2.37 2.36 -33.55
CA SER A 240 1.31 3.34 -33.84
C SER A 240 0.34 3.50 -32.65
N SER A 241 -0.01 2.39 -31.99
CA SER A 241 -0.87 2.36 -30.80
C SER A 241 -0.25 3.05 -29.57
N LEU A 242 1.07 2.91 -29.39
CA LEU A 242 1.87 3.60 -28.37
C LEU A 242 1.99 5.10 -28.65
N ARG A 243 2.17 5.49 -29.91
CA ARG A 243 2.18 6.91 -30.29
C ARG A 243 0.84 7.59 -29.98
N GLN A 244 -0.27 6.94 -30.32
CA GLN A 244 -1.60 7.47 -30.02
C GLN A 244 -1.84 7.62 -28.50
N GLU A 245 -1.33 6.68 -27.69
CA GLU A 245 -1.35 6.80 -26.23
C GLU A 245 -0.54 8.02 -25.76
N GLN A 246 0.72 8.15 -26.20
CA GLN A 246 1.57 9.29 -25.88
C GLN A 246 0.96 10.63 -26.31
N GLU A 247 0.43 10.75 -27.53
CA GLU A 247 -0.22 11.96 -28.05
C GLU A 247 -1.49 12.32 -27.27
N SER A 248 -2.21 11.33 -26.71
CA SER A 248 -3.41 11.58 -25.90
C SER A 248 -3.11 12.06 -24.47
N ILE A 249 -2.00 11.60 -23.88
CA ILE A 249 -1.60 11.86 -22.49
C ILE A 249 -0.69 13.09 -22.40
N LEU A 250 0.29 13.21 -23.29
CA LEU A 250 1.32 14.24 -23.30
C LEU A 250 0.93 15.41 -24.21
N GLN A 251 -0.17 16.09 -23.87
CA GLN A 251 -0.72 17.19 -24.68
C GLN A 251 0.27 18.36 -24.88
N ASN A 252 1.16 18.59 -23.91
CA ASN A 252 2.24 19.58 -23.98
C ASN A 252 3.59 18.97 -24.45
N GLY A 253 3.61 17.70 -24.85
CA GLY A 253 4.84 16.94 -25.08
C GLY A 253 5.53 16.52 -23.78
N TRP A 254 6.82 16.23 -23.87
CA TRP A 254 7.61 15.62 -22.79
C TRP A 254 8.17 16.61 -21.75
N THR A 255 7.99 17.92 -21.94
CA THR A 255 8.53 18.96 -21.03
C THR A 255 7.80 19.05 -19.70
N ASP A 256 6.49 18.80 -19.67
CA ASP A 256 5.64 18.90 -18.47
C ASP A 256 5.24 17.51 -17.92
N ILE A 257 6.02 16.46 -18.20
CA ILE A 257 5.65 15.09 -17.82
C ILE A 257 5.61 14.92 -16.29
N SER A 258 4.47 14.43 -15.80
CA SER A 258 4.27 14.06 -14.39
C SER A 258 4.32 12.56 -14.18
N GLN A 259 4.49 12.15 -12.92
CA GLN A 259 4.38 10.73 -12.51
C GLN A 259 3.01 10.13 -12.87
N GLN A 260 1.93 10.92 -12.87
CA GLN A 260 0.61 10.44 -13.27
C GLN A 260 0.57 10.10 -14.77
N ASN A 261 1.13 10.96 -15.63
CA ASN A 261 1.20 10.69 -17.07
C ASN A 261 1.93 9.37 -17.37
N MET A 262 2.90 8.98 -16.53
CA MET A 262 3.60 7.71 -16.66
C MET A 262 2.74 6.50 -16.27
N LEU A 263 1.95 6.62 -15.21
CA LEU A 263 0.98 5.59 -14.80
C LEU A 263 -0.17 5.45 -15.82
N ASP A 264 -0.49 6.52 -16.54
CA ASP A 264 -1.51 6.54 -17.60
C ASP A 264 -1.02 5.91 -18.92
N MET A 265 0.30 5.82 -19.16
CA MET A 265 0.90 5.17 -20.35
C MET A 265 0.87 3.62 -20.25
N LYS A 266 -0.35 3.07 -20.19
CA LYS A 266 -0.65 1.67 -19.89
C LYS A 266 -0.18 0.67 -20.94
N LYS A 267 -0.19 1.02 -22.23
CA LYS A 267 0.34 0.17 -23.30
C LYS A 267 1.87 0.14 -23.25
N LEU A 268 2.52 1.28 -22.93
CA LEU A 268 3.96 1.34 -22.72
C LEU A 268 4.38 0.46 -21.54
N ASP A 269 3.75 0.61 -20.37
CA ASP A 269 3.99 -0.26 -19.19
C ASP A 269 3.82 -1.75 -19.51
N SER A 270 2.76 -2.11 -20.24
CA SER A 270 2.54 -3.48 -20.72
C SER A 270 3.64 -3.99 -21.63
N LEU A 271 4.11 -3.18 -22.60
CA LEU A 271 5.24 -3.54 -23.46
C LEU A 271 6.52 -3.75 -22.65
N MET A 272 6.83 -2.83 -21.73
CA MET A 272 8.04 -2.92 -20.90
C MET A 272 8.05 -4.20 -20.07
N ARG A 273 6.91 -4.58 -19.49
CA ARG A 273 6.74 -5.84 -18.77
C ARG A 273 6.87 -7.07 -19.66
N GLU A 274 6.18 -7.12 -20.81
CA GLU A 274 6.26 -8.28 -21.69
C GLU A 274 7.67 -8.45 -22.30
N SER A 275 8.35 -7.34 -22.60
CA SER A 275 9.72 -7.36 -23.12
C SER A 275 10.69 -7.97 -22.11
N GLN A 276 10.64 -7.54 -20.84
CA GLN A 276 11.44 -8.17 -19.79
C GLN A 276 11.03 -9.61 -19.47
N ARG A 277 9.76 -9.99 -19.71
CA ARG A 277 9.28 -11.37 -19.54
C ARG A 277 9.99 -12.35 -20.46
N ILE A 278 10.07 -12.03 -21.75
CA ILE A 278 10.73 -12.86 -22.76
C ILE A 278 12.25 -12.65 -22.77
N ASN A 279 12.70 -11.40 -22.57
CA ASN A 279 14.09 -10.95 -22.68
C ASN A 279 14.62 -10.35 -21.35
N PRO A 280 14.64 -11.10 -20.23
CA PRO A 280 15.16 -10.60 -18.97
C PRO A 280 16.67 -10.40 -19.05
N VAL A 281 17.19 -9.37 -18.38
CA VAL A 281 18.65 -9.08 -18.38
C VAL A 281 19.52 -10.21 -17.78
N GLY A 282 18.92 -11.15 -17.05
CA GLY A 282 19.52 -12.41 -16.64
C GLY A 282 18.47 -13.48 -16.35
N GLU A 283 18.84 -14.76 -16.52
CA GLU A 283 17.91 -15.89 -16.39
C GLU A 283 17.50 -16.18 -14.95
N PHE A 284 18.42 -15.95 -14.00
CA PHE A 284 18.22 -16.18 -12.57
C PHE A 284 18.03 -14.88 -11.80
N THR A 285 17.08 -14.92 -10.87
CA THR A 285 16.81 -13.84 -9.91
C THR A 285 16.97 -14.33 -8.46
N PHE A 286 16.78 -13.43 -7.49
CA PHE A 286 16.78 -13.76 -6.05
C PHE A 286 18.08 -14.46 -5.59
N ARG A 287 19.22 -14.09 -6.17
CA ARG A 287 20.53 -14.69 -5.83
C ARG A 287 20.94 -14.36 -4.39
N ARG A 288 21.23 -15.38 -3.57
CA ARG A 288 21.70 -15.25 -2.17
C ARG A 288 22.75 -16.32 -1.86
N VAL A 289 23.64 -16.04 -0.92
CA VAL A 289 24.50 -17.05 -0.28
C VAL A 289 23.94 -17.40 1.09
N VAL A 290 23.81 -18.69 1.38
CA VAL A 290 23.35 -19.23 2.66
C VAL A 290 24.47 -19.04 3.70
N LYS A 291 24.17 -18.35 4.80
CA LYS A 291 25.13 -18.08 5.90
C LYS A 291 24.96 -19.00 7.10
N LYS A 292 23.76 -19.56 7.30
CA LYS A 292 23.39 -20.48 8.38
C LYS A 292 22.49 -21.58 7.80
N PRO A 293 22.44 -22.80 8.36
CA PRO A 293 21.55 -23.84 7.84
C PRO A 293 20.09 -23.40 7.81
N ILE A 294 19.37 -23.75 6.75
CA ILE A 294 17.94 -23.45 6.56
C ILE A 294 17.24 -24.73 6.10
N THR A 295 16.30 -25.23 6.91
CA THR A 295 15.40 -26.33 6.53
C THR A 295 14.15 -25.75 5.88
N LEU A 296 13.89 -26.14 4.64
CA LEU A 296 12.69 -25.76 3.87
C LEU A 296 11.45 -26.54 4.37
N SER A 297 10.26 -26.10 3.96
CA SER A 297 8.98 -26.71 4.37
C SER A 297 8.80 -28.20 4.02
N ASP A 298 9.61 -28.76 3.12
CA ASP A 298 9.63 -30.20 2.75
C ASP A 298 10.72 -31.01 3.47
N GLY A 299 11.49 -30.38 4.36
CA GLY A 299 12.62 -30.98 5.06
C GLY A 299 13.97 -30.87 4.35
N PHE A 300 14.05 -30.29 3.14
CA PHE A 300 15.33 -30.09 2.45
C PHE A 300 16.20 -29.05 3.17
N GLU A 301 17.47 -29.39 3.44
CA GLU A 301 18.39 -28.52 4.18
C GLU A 301 19.36 -27.79 3.24
N LEU A 302 19.23 -26.47 3.16
CA LEU A 302 20.21 -25.57 2.57
C LEU A 302 21.37 -25.34 3.56
N LYS A 303 22.60 -25.55 3.10
CA LYS A 303 23.82 -25.54 3.90
C LYS A 303 24.60 -24.22 3.75
N PRO A 304 25.30 -23.75 4.80
CA PRO A 304 26.19 -22.59 4.71
C PRO A 304 27.18 -22.69 3.55
N GLY A 305 27.39 -21.57 2.85
CA GLY A 305 28.23 -21.46 1.66
C GLY A 305 27.52 -21.71 0.33
N GLN A 306 26.36 -22.37 0.31
CA GLN A 306 25.62 -22.60 -0.94
C GLN A 306 25.04 -21.30 -1.51
N GLN A 307 25.13 -21.12 -2.83
CA GLN A 307 24.44 -20.06 -3.55
C GLN A 307 23.07 -20.58 -3.99
N ILE A 308 22.00 -19.80 -3.77
CA ILE A 308 20.64 -20.11 -4.21
C ILE A 308 20.14 -19.06 -5.20
N GLY A 309 19.23 -19.46 -6.09
CA GLY A 309 18.55 -18.54 -7.02
C GLY A 309 17.23 -19.12 -7.54
N ILE A 310 16.43 -18.28 -8.19
CA ILE A 310 15.14 -18.65 -8.79
C ILE A 310 15.25 -18.48 -10.31
N ALA A 311 14.87 -19.50 -11.08
CA ALA A 311 14.91 -19.49 -12.55
C ALA A 311 13.79 -18.61 -13.14
N ALA A 312 13.98 -17.30 -13.05
CA ALA A 312 13.00 -16.29 -13.45
C ALA A 312 12.57 -16.44 -14.90
N ARG A 313 13.49 -16.68 -15.84
CA ARG A 313 13.12 -16.85 -17.25
C ARG A 313 12.16 -18.02 -17.44
N CYS A 314 12.54 -19.21 -16.95
CA CYS A 314 11.73 -20.43 -17.11
C CYS A 314 10.31 -20.23 -16.55
N ILE A 315 10.18 -19.77 -15.31
CA ILE A 315 8.89 -19.49 -14.65
C ILE A 315 8.05 -18.49 -15.45
N ASN A 316 8.68 -17.45 -16.00
CA ASN A 316 7.98 -16.43 -16.79
C ASN A 316 7.58 -16.91 -18.20
N THR A 317 8.12 -18.02 -18.69
CA THR A 317 7.83 -18.62 -20.00
C THR A 317 7.17 -20.01 -19.89
N ASP A 318 6.67 -20.37 -18.71
CA ASP A 318 6.06 -21.67 -18.42
C ASP A 318 4.53 -21.56 -18.48
N GLU A 319 3.90 -22.47 -19.23
CA GLU A 319 2.45 -22.48 -19.47
C GLU A 319 1.62 -22.82 -18.23
N GLU A 320 2.21 -23.46 -17.20
CA GLU A 320 1.55 -23.69 -15.91
C GLU A 320 1.20 -22.35 -15.22
N PHE A 321 2.05 -21.33 -15.38
CA PHE A 321 1.89 -20.02 -14.75
C PHE A 321 1.29 -18.95 -15.66
N LEU A 322 1.39 -19.10 -16.99
CA LEU A 322 0.89 -18.10 -17.95
C LEU A 322 0.41 -18.74 -19.27
N PRO A 323 -0.88 -18.65 -19.63
CA PRO A 323 -1.35 -19.11 -20.94
C PRO A 323 -0.65 -18.38 -22.11
N ASP A 324 -0.33 -19.10 -23.18
CA ASP A 324 0.51 -18.65 -24.30
C ASP A 324 1.88 -18.10 -23.82
N ALA A 325 2.54 -18.72 -22.84
CA ALA A 325 3.74 -18.16 -22.21
C ALA A 325 4.87 -17.84 -23.19
N GLU A 326 5.20 -18.75 -24.10
CA GLU A 326 6.29 -18.54 -25.07
C GLU A 326 6.00 -17.41 -26.07
N LYS A 327 4.73 -17.06 -26.27
CA LYS A 327 4.31 -16.03 -27.22
C LYS A 327 4.50 -14.63 -26.66
N PHE A 328 5.31 -13.82 -27.33
CA PHE A 328 5.39 -12.39 -27.06
C PHE A 328 4.05 -11.71 -27.40
N SER A 329 3.42 -11.07 -26.41
CA SER A 329 2.16 -10.34 -26.56
C SER A 329 2.27 -8.96 -25.87
N PRO A 330 2.64 -7.90 -26.61
CA PRO A 330 3.07 -6.62 -26.01
C PRO A 330 1.97 -5.93 -25.19
N LEU A 331 0.70 -6.18 -25.53
CA LEU A 331 -0.47 -5.62 -24.83
C LEU A 331 -1.11 -6.57 -23.82
N ARG A 332 -0.47 -7.72 -23.52
CA ARG A 332 -0.97 -8.75 -22.58
C ARG A 332 -1.46 -8.15 -21.26
N TRP A 333 -0.68 -7.24 -20.68
CA TRP A 333 -0.92 -6.71 -19.33
C TRP A 333 -1.93 -5.55 -19.28
N THR A 334 -2.36 -5.02 -20.43
CA THR A 334 -3.34 -3.92 -20.51
C THR A 334 -4.73 -4.29 -19.99
N LYS A 335 -5.17 -5.55 -20.15
CA LYS A 335 -6.53 -6.01 -19.80
C LYS A 335 -6.67 -6.56 -18.37
N HIS A 336 -5.56 -6.89 -17.71
CA HIS A 336 -5.57 -7.53 -16.39
C HIS A 336 -5.51 -6.55 -15.20
N GLN A 337 -5.57 -5.23 -15.44
CA GLN A 337 -5.35 -4.19 -14.42
C GLN A 337 -6.40 -4.13 -13.28
N GLN A 338 -7.45 -4.96 -13.29
CA GLN A 338 -8.44 -5.00 -12.20
C GLN A 338 -7.99 -5.85 -10.98
N ALA A 339 -6.81 -6.48 -11.05
CA ALA A 339 -6.12 -7.07 -9.91
C ALA A 339 -4.67 -6.57 -9.87
N ALA A 340 -4.19 -6.11 -8.71
CA ALA A 340 -2.76 -5.90 -8.51
C ALA A 340 -2.06 -7.27 -8.39
N PRO A 341 -0.85 -7.47 -8.96
CA PRO A 341 0.11 -6.46 -9.40
C PRO A 341 0.39 -6.48 -10.92
N THR A 342 -0.10 -5.49 -11.67
CA THR A 342 0.12 -5.46 -13.13
C THR A 342 1.29 -4.62 -13.63
N LEU A 343 1.67 -3.54 -12.92
CA LEU A 343 2.70 -2.59 -13.35
C LEU A 343 4.06 -3.26 -13.57
N PHE A 344 4.82 -2.74 -14.54
CA PHE A 344 6.21 -3.12 -14.83
C PHE A 344 7.08 -3.13 -13.57
N THR A 345 6.97 -2.09 -12.76
CA THR A 345 7.78 -1.84 -11.55
C THR A 345 7.41 -2.72 -10.34
N ASN A 346 6.43 -3.62 -10.44
CA ASN A 346 5.97 -4.42 -9.29
C ASN A 346 6.66 -5.79 -9.22
N SER A 347 7.61 -5.94 -8.30
CA SER A 347 8.20 -7.23 -7.93
C SER A 347 7.19 -8.18 -7.28
N SER A 348 6.96 -9.34 -7.89
CA SER A 348 6.10 -10.41 -7.32
C SER A 348 6.49 -11.79 -7.86
N ALA A 349 5.86 -12.86 -7.37
CA ALA A 349 6.03 -14.20 -7.95
C ALA A 349 5.64 -14.26 -9.45
N ALA A 350 4.74 -13.38 -9.90
CA ALA A 350 4.31 -13.24 -11.30
C ALA A 350 5.02 -12.09 -12.05
N ASN A 351 6.05 -11.48 -11.47
CA ASN A 351 6.93 -10.50 -12.11
C ASN A 351 8.29 -10.46 -11.38
N LEU A 352 9.19 -11.35 -11.81
CA LEU A 352 10.43 -11.69 -11.11
C LEU A 352 11.67 -10.90 -11.59
N HIS A 353 11.54 -10.05 -12.61
CA HIS A 353 12.67 -9.38 -13.29
C HIS A 353 13.45 -8.44 -12.38
N PHE A 354 12.75 -7.76 -11.47
CA PHE A 354 13.35 -6.91 -10.45
C PHE A 354 13.70 -7.67 -9.16
N GLY A 355 13.62 -9.00 -9.14
CA GLY A 355 13.80 -9.80 -7.92
C GLY A 355 12.65 -9.69 -6.94
N LEU A 356 12.81 -10.33 -5.78
CA LEU A 356 11.73 -10.57 -4.82
C LEU A 356 12.15 -10.21 -3.38
N GLY A 357 11.19 -9.74 -2.59
CA GLY A 357 11.35 -9.43 -1.17
C GLY A 357 12.13 -8.14 -0.90
N ARG A 358 12.71 -8.04 0.31
CA ARG A 358 13.42 -6.85 0.82
C ARG A 358 14.55 -6.35 -0.09
N TYR A 359 15.19 -7.25 -0.83
CA TYR A 359 16.28 -6.95 -1.76
C TYR A 359 15.87 -7.13 -3.23
N ALA A 360 14.60 -6.84 -3.55
CA ALA A 360 14.22 -6.51 -4.92
C ALA A 360 14.87 -5.19 -5.36
N CYS A 361 15.12 -5.03 -6.66
CA CYS A 361 15.80 -3.89 -7.26
C CYS A 361 15.19 -2.56 -6.77
N PRO A 362 15.96 -1.74 -6.03
CA PRO A 362 15.44 -0.48 -5.50
C PRO A 362 15.30 0.59 -6.60
N GLY A 363 16.07 0.47 -7.69
CA GLY A 363 16.03 1.36 -8.86
C GLY A 363 14.93 1.07 -9.90
N ARG A 364 14.03 0.11 -9.66
CA ARG A 364 13.03 -0.31 -10.68
C ARG A 364 12.10 0.82 -11.18
N PHE A 365 11.78 1.80 -10.33
CA PHE A 365 11.00 2.99 -10.70
C PHE A 365 11.80 4.01 -11.52
N LEU A 366 13.14 3.96 -11.46
CA LEU A 366 14.04 4.74 -12.32
C LEU A 366 14.15 4.09 -13.71
N ALA A 367 14.21 2.76 -13.75
CA ALA A 367 14.25 2.00 -15.00
C ALA A 367 13.00 2.19 -15.88
N SER A 368 11.83 2.45 -15.28
CA SER A 368 10.61 2.78 -16.03
C SER A 368 10.65 4.15 -16.74
N LEU A 369 11.66 5.00 -16.51
CA LEU A 369 11.76 6.35 -17.08
C LEU A 369 12.43 6.40 -18.48
N GLN A 370 12.95 5.29 -19.01
CA GLN A 370 13.88 5.32 -20.16
C GLN A 370 13.55 4.27 -21.25
N SER A 371 12.73 4.57 -22.28
CA SER A 371 12.51 3.67 -23.46
C SER A 371 11.76 4.33 -24.64
N THR A 372 12.18 4.11 -25.92
CA THR A 372 11.42 4.23 -27.21
C THR A 372 12.33 3.94 -28.47
N PHE A 373 11.85 4.15 -29.72
CA PHE A 373 12.55 4.29 -31.06
C PHE A 373 12.57 3.10 -32.09
N PRO A 374 12.54 3.33 -33.47
CA PRO A 374 12.43 2.38 -34.65
C PRO A 374 13.64 1.44 -34.93
N ALA A 375 13.69 0.35 -35.74
CA ALA A 375 12.71 -0.65 -36.30
C ALA A 375 13.34 -2.08 -36.53
N GLY A 376 12.54 -3.19 -36.50
CA GLY A 376 12.92 -4.65 -36.54
C GLY A 376 13.48 -5.27 -35.23
N ARG A 377 13.28 -6.59 -34.94
CA ARG A 377 13.96 -7.31 -33.81
C ARG A 377 15.15 -8.16 -34.28
N PRO A 378 16.40 -7.79 -33.93
CA PRO A 378 17.58 -8.65 -34.06
C PRO A 378 17.58 -9.84 -33.07
N PRO A 379 18.29 -10.95 -33.36
CA PRO A 379 18.42 -12.06 -32.43
C PRO A 379 19.29 -11.69 -31.22
N ASN A 380 18.93 -12.21 -30.05
CA ASN A 380 19.70 -12.02 -28.80
C ASN A 380 21.06 -12.73 -28.87
N ILE A 381 22.03 -12.22 -28.11
CA ILE A 381 23.29 -12.91 -27.81
C ILE A 381 23.15 -13.48 -26.39
N VAL A 382 23.44 -14.77 -26.21
CA VAL A 382 23.40 -15.42 -24.88
C VAL A 382 24.84 -15.66 -24.43
N ASP A 383 25.16 -15.18 -23.23
CA ASP A 383 26.47 -15.35 -22.59
C ASP A 383 26.27 -15.77 -21.13
N GLY A 384 26.60 -17.03 -20.82
CA GLY A 384 26.30 -17.65 -19.52
C GLY A 384 24.80 -17.58 -19.19
N ASP A 385 24.46 -16.89 -18.10
CA ASP A 385 23.07 -16.65 -17.66
C ASP A 385 22.52 -15.28 -18.11
N LYS A 386 23.18 -14.59 -19.05
CA LYS A 386 22.81 -13.24 -19.53
C LYS A 386 22.24 -13.29 -20.94
N ILE A 387 21.14 -12.55 -21.15
CA ILE A 387 20.48 -12.42 -22.44
C ILE A 387 20.70 -10.98 -22.92
N LEU A 388 21.73 -10.80 -23.76
CA LEU A 388 22.15 -9.52 -24.28
C LEU A 388 21.35 -9.17 -25.55
N PRO A 389 20.95 -7.90 -25.73
CA PRO A 389 20.50 -7.43 -27.04
C PRO A 389 21.69 -7.47 -28.02
N ASN A 390 21.41 -7.67 -29.31
CA ASN A 390 22.42 -7.57 -30.36
C ASN A 390 23.05 -6.16 -30.37
N ARG A 391 24.35 -6.07 -30.06
CA ARG A 391 25.08 -4.79 -29.96
C ARG A 391 25.47 -4.23 -31.34
N ASP A 392 25.69 -5.13 -32.30
CA ASP A 392 26.12 -4.85 -33.67
C ASP A 392 24.95 -4.52 -34.62
N ALA A 393 23.72 -4.67 -34.15
CA ALA A 393 22.53 -4.30 -34.89
C ALA A 393 22.52 -2.81 -35.24
N VAL A 394 22.19 -2.50 -36.49
CA VAL A 394 22.10 -1.12 -37.00
C VAL A 394 20.67 -0.80 -37.36
N VAL A 395 20.21 0.36 -36.90
CA VAL A 395 18.89 0.93 -37.19
C VAL A 395 19.07 2.19 -38.03
N LEU A 396 18.12 2.47 -38.91
CA LEU A 396 18.03 3.75 -39.61
C LEU A 396 17.05 4.68 -38.87
N LEU A 397 17.52 5.88 -38.49
CA LEU A 397 16.70 6.97 -37.95
C LEU A 397 16.58 8.10 -38.98
N ARG A 398 15.44 8.80 -39.00
CA ARG A 398 15.22 9.97 -39.86
C ARG A 398 14.38 11.01 -39.11
N SER A 399 14.78 12.29 -39.16
CA SER A 399 13.98 13.37 -38.58
C SER A 399 12.64 13.53 -39.33
N ARG A 400 11.61 14.03 -38.65
CA ARG A 400 10.33 14.36 -39.30
C ARG A 400 10.37 15.80 -39.82
N PRO A 401 9.80 16.10 -41.01
CA PRO A 401 9.58 17.47 -41.43
C PRO A 401 8.82 18.24 -40.36
N ARG A 402 9.32 19.41 -39.95
CA ARG A 402 8.63 20.28 -38.99
C ARG A 402 7.32 20.76 -39.61
N LEU A 403 6.18 20.44 -38.99
CA LEU A 403 4.90 21.02 -39.38
C LEU A 403 4.90 22.50 -39.01
N LEU A 404 4.52 23.37 -39.96
CA LEU A 404 4.35 24.80 -39.71
C LEU A 404 3.27 25.01 -38.64
N GLY A 405 3.69 25.34 -37.41
CA GLY A 405 2.83 25.54 -36.24
C GLY A 405 3.03 24.54 -35.10
N SER A 406 3.74 23.42 -35.28
CA SER A 406 4.05 22.51 -34.16
C SER A 406 5.17 23.08 -33.30
N LYS A 407 4.93 23.23 -31.98
CA LYS A 407 6.00 23.47 -30.99
C LYS A 407 7.07 22.36 -31.10
N PRO A 408 8.35 22.65 -30.81
CA PRO A 408 9.37 21.61 -30.78
C PRO A 408 9.04 20.58 -29.68
N LEU A 409 9.36 19.30 -29.93
CA LEU A 409 9.14 18.18 -29.01
C LEU A 409 9.71 18.41 -27.60
N PHE A 410 10.72 19.27 -27.51
CA PHE A 410 11.32 19.76 -26.27
C PHE A 410 11.56 21.28 -26.42
N GLN A 411 10.89 22.10 -25.61
CA GLN A 411 11.28 23.51 -25.43
C GLN A 411 12.29 23.58 -24.27
N SER A 412 13.52 24.03 -24.54
CA SER A 412 14.50 24.28 -23.48
C SER A 412 14.04 25.48 -22.63
N SER A 413 13.58 25.24 -21.41
CA SER A 413 13.30 26.31 -20.45
C SER A 413 14.61 26.77 -19.79
N THR A 414 14.97 28.04 -20.02
CA THR A 414 15.96 28.83 -19.25
C THR A 414 17.40 28.29 -19.14
N TYR A 415 18.29 28.94 -19.89
CA TYR A 415 19.75 28.84 -19.78
C TYR A 415 20.27 29.10 -18.35
N CYS A 416 21.32 28.36 -17.96
CA CYS A 416 22.02 28.55 -16.68
C CYS A 416 22.58 29.98 -16.53
N PRO A 417 22.28 30.70 -15.43
CA PRO A 417 22.71 32.09 -15.23
C PRO A 417 24.23 32.29 -15.09
N LEU A 418 25.01 31.22 -14.83
CA LEU A 418 26.48 31.29 -14.84
C LEU A 418 27.04 31.60 -16.24
N CYS A 419 26.37 31.19 -17.32
CA CYS A 419 26.79 31.49 -18.69
C CYS A 419 26.45 32.93 -19.12
N GLN A 420 25.43 33.57 -18.53
CA GLN A 420 25.12 34.98 -18.81
C GLN A 420 26.07 35.97 -18.14
N ARG A 421 26.72 35.57 -17.03
CA ARG A 421 27.65 36.43 -16.28
C ARG A 421 28.93 36.79 -17.05
N ALA A 422 29.26 36.02 -18.09
CA ALA A 422 30.32 36.34 -19.06
C ALA A 422 29.88 37.30 -20.19
N ALA A 423 28.57 37.48 -20.40
CA ALA A 423 28.00 38.27 -21.50
C ALA A 423 27.42 39.64 -21.06
N GLN A 424 27.11 39.82 -19.78
CA GLN A 424 26.43 41.03 -19.25
C GLN A 424 27.33 42.01 -18.49
N LEU A 425 28.64 42.04 -18.78
CA LEU A 425 29.56 43.10 -18.34
C LEU A 425 29.63 44.30 -19.30
N LYS A 426 28.64 44.46 -20.19
CA LYS A 426 28.49 45.62 -21.10
C LYS A 426 27.02 46.02 -21.32
N ALA A 427 26.39 46.60 -20.29
CA ALA A 427 25.33 47.61 -20.41
C ALA A 427 24.80 47.95 -18.99
N SER A 428 25.12 49.15 -18.50
CA SER A 428 24.62 49.66 -17.21
C SER A 428 23.58 50.77 -17.41
N SER A 429 22.90 51.11 -16.30
CA SER A 429 22.02 52.28 -16.05
C SER A 429 20.51 52.14 -16.32
N GLY A 430 19.68 52.62 -15.36
CA GLY A 430 18.24 52.84 -15.55
C GLY A 430 17.26 52.30 -14.48
N GLN A 431 17.32 52.80 -13.24
CA GLN A 431 16.14 52.87 -12.32
C GLN A 431 15.36 54.20 -12.57
N PRO A 432 14.18 54.54 -11.98
CA PRO A 432 13.56 54.04 -10.72
C PRO A 432 11.99 53.95 -10.59
N THR A 433 11.50 53.45 -9.42
CA THR A 433 10.23 53.85 -8.67
C THR A 433 8.81 53.58 -9.24
N SER A 434 7.68 53.43 -8.49
CA SER A 434 7.31 53.60 -7.04
C SER A 434 5.90 53.04 -6.63
N VAL A 435 5.71 52.72 -5.32
CA VAL A 435 4.53 52.98 -4.40
C VAL A 435 3.15 52.23 -4.59
N THR A 436 2.68 51.32 -3.69
CA THR A 436 1.82 51.44 -2.43
C THR A 436 0.29 51.61 -2.67
N TYR A 437 -0.69 50.89 -2.07
CA TYR A 437 -1.20 50.94 -0.66
C TYR A 437 -2.21 49.80 -0.24
N THR A 438 -2.60 49.80 1.05
CA THR A 438 -3.37 48.80 1.84
C THR A 438 -4.87 49.12 2.07
N LYS A 439 -5.71 48.12 2.45
CA LYS A 439 -6.46 48.11 3.76
C LYS A 439 -7.25 46.83 4.12
N LYS A 440 -7.52 46.67 5.43
CA LYS A 440 -8.37 45.66 6.11
C LYS A 440 -9.82 46.16 6.31
N THR A 441 -10.76 45.23 6.57
CA THR A 441 -11.85 45.45 7.57
C THR A 441 -12.26 44.14 8.28
N GLN A 442 -12.75 44.25 9.53
CA GLN A 442 -13.29 43.19 10.42
C GLN A 442 -14.79 43.47 10.71
N ILE A 443 -15.53 42.54 11.36
CA ILE A 443 -16.32 42.72 12.62
C ILE A 443 -17.37 41.58 12.85
N ASN A 444 -17.26 40.86 13.99
CA ASN A 444 -18.26 40.38 15.02
C ASN A 444 -19.79 40.20 14.70
N LYS A 445 -20.66 39.46 15.45
CA LYS A 445 -20.63 38.72 16.75
C LYS A 445 -21.88 37.80 16.95
N GLU A 446 -21.80 36.82 17.88
CA GLU A 446 -22.84 36.23 18.82
C GLU A 446 -24.30 35.91 18.35
N THR A 447 -25.01 34.84 18.82
CA THR A 447 -25.59 34.68 20.18
C THR A 447 -26.13 33.23 20.49
N LYS A 448 -26.50 32.96 21.76
CA LYS A 448 -27.13 31.75 22.41
C LYS A 448 -28.54 31.40 21.85
N GLY A 449 -29.25 30.28 22.11
CA GLY A 449 -29.07 29.05 22.92
C GLY A 449 -30.38 28.66 23.67
N SER A 450 -30.77 27.37 23.80
CA SER A 450 -31.83 26.86 24.75
C SER A 450 -31.97 25.31 24.80
N ILE A 451 -32.60 24.80 25.87
CA ILE A 451 -32.75 23.37 26.24
C ILE A 451 -34.24 23.04 26.48
N MET A 452 -34.71 21.82 26.18
CA MET A 452 -35.97 21.27 26.73
C MET A 452 -35.90 19.77 27.05
N THR A 453 -36.62 19.39 28.10
CA THR A 453 -36.70 18.06 28.75
C THR A 453 -37.89 17.26 28.22
N VAL A 454 -37.84 15.91 28.23
CA VAL A 454 -39.00 15.05 27.91
C VAL A 454 -39.18 13.93 28.95
N GLN A 455 -40.44 13.66 29.30
CA GLN A 455 -40.86 12.69 30.32
C GLN A 455 -41.03 11.26 29.77
N SER A 456 -41.01 10.28 30.67
CA SER A 456 -41.20 8.85 30.39
C SER A 456 -42.65 8.43 30.23
N VAL A 457 -42.96 7.55 29.26
CA VAL A 457 -44.21 6.79 29.17
C VAL A 457 -43.88 5.31 28.90
N THR A 458 -44.65 4.39 29.51
CA THR A 458 -44.35 2.95 29.58
C THR A 458 -45.57 2.11 29.15
N ARG A 459 -45.32 0.87 28.70
CA ARG A 459 -46.28 -0.20 28.29
C ARG A 459 -46.79 -0.03 26.84
N THR A 460 -47.07 -1.10 26.06
CA THR A 460 -47.08 -2.56 26.36
C THR A 460 -46.75 -3.37 25.11
N ALA A 461 -46.09 -4.53 25.26
CA ALA A 461 -45.85 -5.46 24.16
C ALA A 461 -47.04 -6.39 23.91
N THR A 462 -47.36 -6.64 22.63
CA THR A 462 -48.12 -7.83 22.19
C THR A 462 -48.00 -7.96 20.66
N THR A 463 -47.41 -9.07 20.17
CA THR A 463 -48.11 -10.14 19.43
C THR A 463 -47.13 -11.26 19.01
N ARG A 464 -47.43 -12.50 19.44
CA ARG A 464 -47.01 -13.81 18.90
C ARG A 464 -45.70 -13.88 18.06
N ALA A 465 -44.58 -14.13 18.73
CA ALA A 465 -43.45 -14.85 18.14
C ALA A 465 -43.59 -16.37 18.44
N THR A 466 -42.99 -17.22 17.60
CA THR A 466 -42.70 -18.62 17.98
C THR A 466 -41.88 -18.62 19.27
N ALA A 467 -42.31 -19.39 20.28
CA ALA A 467 -41.68 -19.35 21.61
C ALA A 467 -40.18 -19.68 21.52
N VAL A 468 -39.34 -18.72 21.92
CA VAL A 468 -37.88 -18.91 22.02
C VAL A 468 -37.61 -19.89 23.16
N ASP A 469 -36.67 -20.83 22.97
CA ASP A 469 -36.32 -21.81 23.99
C ASP A 469 -35.79 -21.09 25.25
N PRO A 470 -36.40 -21.30 26.45
CA PRO A 470 -35.91 -20.70 27.68
C PRO A 470 -34.44 -21.01 28.00
N ARG A 471 -33.91 -22.12 27.48
CA ARG A 471 -32.49 -22.50 27.62
C ARG A 471 -31.57 -21.59 26.80
N ASP A 472 -32.00 -21.14 25.63
CA ASP A 472 -31.25 -20.17 24.81
C ASP A 472 -31.24 -18.79 25.47
N ILE A 473 -32.40 -18.37 26.00
CA ILE A 473 -32.52 -17.13 26.80
C ILE A 473 -31.58 -17.18 28.01
N LYS A 474 -31.52 -18.31 28.72
CA LYS A 474 -30.60 -18.51 29.85
C LYS A 474 -29.14 -18.44 29.39
N TYR A 475 -28.75 -19.23 28.39
CA TYR A 475 -27.39 -19.26 27.88
C TYR A 475 -26.89 -17.85 27.50
N TRP A 476 -27.65 -17.12 26.69
CA TRP A 476 -27.27 -15.76 26.30
C TRP A 476 -27.32 -14.75 27.45
N THR A 477 -28.22 -14.93 28.43
CA THR A 477 -28.22 -14.11 29.65
C THR A 477 -26.91 -14.29 30.43
N ASP A 478 -26.49 -15.54 30.63
CA ASP A 478 -25.32 -15.87 31.45
C ASP A 478 -24.00 -15.40 30.80
N HIS A 479 -23.96 -15.27 29.48
CA HIS A 479 -22.78 -14.78 28.74
C HIS A 479 -22.78 -13.26 28.53
N ALA A 480 -23.89 -12.65 28.10
CA ALA A 480 -23.91 -11.24 27.71
C ALA A 480 -24.08 -10.29 28.91
N VAL A 481 -24.90 -10.64 29.91
CA VAL A 481 -25.25 -9.73 31.00
C VAL A 481 -24.09 -9.47 31.98
N PRO A 482 -23.26 -10.46 32.38
CA PRO A 482 -22.08 -10.19 33.20
C PRO A 482 -21.08 -9.27 32.50
N CYS A 483 -20.74 -9.55 31.24
CA CYS A 483 -19.87 -8.70 30.42
C CYS A 483 -20.37 -7.24 30.38
N LEU A 484 -21.68 -7.04 30.13
CA LEU A 484 -22.29 -5.72 30.11
C LEU A 484 -22.12 -5.00 31.46
N LYS A 485 -22.46 -5.67 32.57
CA LYS A 485 -22.37 -5.09 33.92
C LYS A 485 -20.94 -4.70 34.28
N SER A 486 -19.97 -5.58 34.05
CA SER A 486 -18.56 -5.30 34.36
C SER A 486 -18.01 -4.12 33.54
N LEU A 487 -18.39 -4.01 32.26
CA LEU A 487 -18.01 -2.86 31.44
C LEU A 487 -18.69 -1.56 31.89
N MET A 488 -19.97 -1.59 32.30
CA MET A 488 -20.66 -0.40 32.82
C MET A 488 -20.09 0.07 34.16
N ASN A 489 -19.76 -0.86 35.07
CA ASN A 489 -19.02 -0.56 36.30
C ASN A 489 -17.68 0.13 35.98
N SER A 490 -16.94 -0.42 35.01
CA SER A 490 -15.61 0.04 34.59
C SER A 490 -15.61 1.39 33.87
N ALA A 491 -16.75 1.78 33.28
CA ALA A 491 -16.89 3.07 32.61
C ALA A 491 -16.99 4.23 33.62
N GLU A 492 -17.49 3.98 34.83
CA GLU A 492 -17.72 4.94 35.92
C GLU A 492 -18.75 6.06 35.62
N GLU A 493 -19.46 5.96 34.49
CA GLU A 493 -20.45 6.95 34.00
C GLU A 493 -21.93 6.58 34.27
N TYR A 494 -22.22 5.40 34.85
CA TYR A 494 -23.58 4.86 34.95
C TYR A 494 -24.04 4.69 36.41
N THR A 495 -25.20 5.24 36.76
CA THR A 495 -25.81 5.01 38.08
C THR A 495 -26.39 3.59 38.22
N PRO A 496 -26.67 3.09 39.43
CA PRO A 496 -27.28 1.77 39.62
C PRO A 496 -28.64 1.60 38.90
N LYS A 497 -29.46 2.66 38.84
CA LYS A 497 -30.73 2.64 38.12
C LYS A 497 -30.54 2.50 36.61
N GLU A 498 -29.46 3.04 36.07
CA GLU A 498 -29.13 2.96 34.65
C GLU A 498 -28.55 1.58 34.31
N HIS A 499 -27.76 0.97 35.20
CA HIS A 499 -27.38 -0.44 35.10
C HIS A 499 -28.62 -1.36 35.00
N GLU A 500 -29.60 -1.19 35.88
CA GLU A 500 -30.85 -1.96 35.83
C GLU A 500 -31.63 -1.73 34.53
N ALA A 501 -31.75 -0.49 34.08
CA ALA A 501 -32.40 -0.14 32.82
C ALA A 501 -31.73 -0.81 31.61
N GLN A 502 -30.40 -0.73 31.50
CA GLN A 502 -29.66 -1.30 30.37
C GLN A 502 -29.67 -2.83 30.35
N VAL A 503 -29.55 -3.47 31.53
CA VAL A 503 -29.69 -4.93 31.66
C VAL A 503 -31.11 -5.37 31.28
N ARG A 504 -32.14 -4.59 31.66
CA ARG A 504 -33.52 -4.86 31.24
C ARG A 504 -33.67 -4.73 29.73
N LEU A 505 -33.17 -3.65 29.10
CA LEU A 505 -33.24 -3.45 27.66
C LEU A 505 -32.59 -4.61 26.88
N MET A 506 -31.42 -5.08 27.33
CA MET A 506 -30.77 -6.26 26.75
C MET A 506 -31.62 -7.53 26.89
N LYS A 507 -32.20 -7.79 28.07
CA LYS A 507 -33.05 -8.96 28.30
C LYS A 507 -34.38 -8.93 27.53
N GLU A 508 -34.96 -7.75 27.33
CA GLU A 508 -36.29 -7.58 26.72
C GLU A 508 -36.24 -7.53 25.19
N TYR A 509 -35.20 -6.91 24.61
CA TYR A 509 -35.13 -6.64 23.16
C TYR A 509 -33.99 -7.34 22.41
N VAL A 510 -32.91 -7.73 23.09
CA VAL A 510 -31.67 -8.23 22.45
C VAL A 510 -31.57 -9.75 22.57
N ILE A 511 -31.52 -10.26 23.81
CA ILE A 511 -31.31 -11.69 24.10
C ILE A 511 -32.31 -12.62 23.38
N PRO A 512 -33.63 -12.33 23.31
CA PRO A 512 -34.59 -13.17 22.57
C PRO A 512 -34.34 -13.26 21.07
N ASN A 513 -33.51 -12.36 20.52
CA ASN A 513 -33.26 -12.20 19.10
C ASN A 513 -31.83 -12.58 18.67
N LEU A 514 -30.98 -13.06 19.60
CA LEU A 514 -29.64 -13.60 19.32
C LEU A 514 -29.66 -14.99 18.66
N GLY A 515 -30.84 -15.63 18.58
CA GLY A 515 -31.02 -16.96 18.00
C GLY A 515 -30.60 -18.11 18.92
N PRO A 516 -30.59 -19.36 18.42
CA PRO A 516 -30.32 -20.53 19.25
C PRO A 516 -28.87 -20.56 19.77
N ARG A 517 -28.66 -21.22 20.90
CA ARG A 517 -27.31 -21.39 21.48
C ARG A 517 -26.41 -22.33 20.64
N PRO A 518 -25.07 -22.29 20.82
CA PRO A 518 -24.10 -22.99 19.98
C PRO A 518 -24.36 -24.46 19.62
N SER A 519 -24.92 -25.27 20.52
CA SER A 519 -25.18 -26.71 20.32
C SER A 519 -26.33 -27.01 19.36
N VAL A 520 -27.25 -26.05 19.16
CA VAL A 520 -28.49 -26.24 18.38
C VAL A 520 -28.70 -25.19 17.28
N ARG A 521 -27.80 -24.21 17.15
CA ARG A 521 -27.86 -23.20 16.08
C ARG A 521 -27.58 -23.81 14.70
N ASN A 522 -28.33 -23.35 13.69
CA ASN A 522 -28.12 -23.77 12.29
C ASN A 522 -26.72 -23.39 11.77
N CYS A 523 -26.20 -22.25 12.21
CA CYS A 523 -24.93 -21.69 11.78
C CYS A 523 -24.31 -20.78 12.85
N PRO A 524 -22.98 -20.57 12.83
CA PRO A 524 -22.34 -19.52 13.63
C PRO A 524 -22.77 -18.10 13.22
N SER A 525 -22.55 -17.15 14.13
CA SER A 525 -22.37 -15.75 13.74
C SER A 525 -20.94 -15.51 13.27
N HIS A 526 -20.76 -14.54 12.39
CA HIS A 526 -19.44 -14.11 11.91
C HIS A 526 -19.16 -12.62 12.24
N ILE A 527 -19.92 -12.00 13.15
CA ILE A 527 -19.61 -10.65 13.66
C ILE A 527 -18.52 -10.65 14.77
N THR A 528 -18.11 -11.82 15.24
CA THR A 528 -17.01 -12.01 16.21
C THR A 528 -16.20 -13.27 15.91
N GLN A 529 -14.95 -13.31 16.36
CA GLN A 529 -14.01 -14.43 16.19
C GLN A 529 -14.38 -15.65 17.06
N SER A 530 -15.09 -15.44 18.17
CA SER A 530 -15.70 -16.51 19.00
C SER A 530 -17.00 -17.06 18.41
N THR A 531 -17.48 -16.51 17.27
CA THR A 531 -18.79 -16.81 16.66
C THR A 531 -20.01 -16.43 17.50
N SER A 532 -19.82 -15.59 18.51
CA SER A 532 -20.90 -14.97 19.27
C SER A 532 -21.70 -13.99 18.39
N PRO A 533 -23.04 -14.02 18.43
CA PRO A 533 -23.91 -13.05 17.77
C PRO A 533 -23.95 -11.69 18.50
N ILE A 534 -23.13 -11.49 19.54
CA ILE A 534 -22.98 -10.20 20.24
C ILE A 534 -21.50 -9.87 20.47
N GLN A 535 -21.10 -8.67 20.04
CA GLN A 535 -19.78 -8.06 20.24
C GLN A 535 -19.92 -6.92 21.26
N MET A 536 -19.21 -7.01 22.38
CA MET A 536 -19.14 -5.93 23.36
C MET A 536 -18.11 -4.89 22.90
N SER A 537 -18.29 -3.62 23.26
CA SER A 537 -17.26 -2.60 23.03
C SER A 537 -17.32 -1.50 24.07
N ILE A 538 -16.18 -0.86 24.33
CA ILE A 538 -16.10 0.29 25.22
C ILE A 538 -15.34 1.41 24.52
N ASN A 539 -15.81 2.63 24.75
CA ASN A 539 -15.21 3.84 24.21
C ASN A 539 -14.56 4.65 25.32
N ALA A 540 -13.26 4.89 25.14
CA ALA A 540 -12.48 5.83 25.92
C ALA A 540 -12.45 7.18 25.18
N SER A 541 -12.68 8.27 25.91
CA SER A 541 -12.55 9.64 25.41
C SER A 541 -11.59 10.39 26.33
N THR A 542 -10.60 11.11 25.80
CA THR A 542 -9.63 11.81 26.66
C THR A 542 -10.24 13.01 27.37
N ASN A 543 -11.18 13.72 26.73
CA ASN A 543 -11.85 14.90 27.30
C ASN A 543 -13.36 14.67 27.52
N GLY A 544 -13.78 13.43 27.74
CA GLY A 544 -15.20 13.09 27.91
C GLY A 544 -15.42 11.74 28.58
N GLY A 545 -16.66 11.46 28.96
CA GLY A 545 -17.01 10.22 29.64
C GLY A 545 -16.87 8.96 28.78
N ASN A 546 -16.62 7.84 29.43
CA ASN A 546 -16.53 6.53 28.78
C ASN A 546 -17.92 6.00 28.40
N CYS A 547 -18.06 5.35 27.25
CA CYS A 547 -19.35 4.87 26.76
C CYS A 547 -19.30 3.38 26.41
N VAL A 548 -20.08 2.57 27.12
CA VAL A 548 -20.27 1.15 26.80
C VAL A 548 -21.24 1.03 25.63
N ARG A 549 -20.99 0.04 24.77
CA ARG A 549 -21.85 -0.30 23.64
C ARG A 549 -21.82 -1.79 23.40
N TYR A 550 -22.82 -2.30 22.71
CA TYR A 550 -22.74 -3.63 22.11
C TYR A 550 -23.36 -3.61 20.72
N CYS A 551 -22.78 -4.41 19.85
CA CYS A 551 -23.26 -4.70 18.51
C CYS A 551 -23.75 -6.15 18.48
N TRP A 552 -24.89 -6.42 17.84
CA TRP A 552 -25.47 -7.76 17.82
C TRP A 552 -26.20 -8.07 16.52
N GLU A 553 -26.15 -9.34 16.13
CA GLU A 553 -26.76 -9.85 14.91
C GLU A 553 -28.22 -10.27 15.16
N MET A 554 -29.12 -9.76 14.32
CA MET A 554 -30.56 -9.94 14.45
C MET A 554 -31.02 -11.27 13.86
N LEU A 555 -30.56 -12.38 14.44
CA LEU A 555 -30.84 -13.74 13.96
C LEU A 555 -32.29 -14.18 14.19
N GLY A 556 -32.89 -13.79 15.31
CA GLY A 556 -34.20 -14.32 15.73
C GLY A 556 -34.21 -15.85 15.86
N PRO A 557 -35.39 -16.49 16.04
CA PRO A 557 -35.48 -17.93 16.26
C PRO A 557 -35.17 -18.79 15.01
N LYS A 558 -35.08 -18.19 13.81
CA LYS A 558 -34.94 -18.90 12.53
C LYS A 558 -33.74 -18.48 11.68
N GLY A 559 -32.96 -17.47 12.09
CA GLY A 559 -31.80 -17.02 11.35
C GLY A 559 -30.81 -18.14 11.06
N GLY A 560 -30.35 -18.23 9.81
CA GLY A 560 -29.46 -19.28 9.34
C GLY A 560 -30.13 -20.63 9.06
N SER A 561 -31.43 -20.77 9.31
CA SER A 561 -32.19 -21.95 8.85
C SER A 561 -32.42 -21.89 7.33
N PRO A 562 -32.76 -23.00 6.68
CA PRO A 562 -33.18 -22.98 5.27
C PRO A 562 -34.38 -22.05 4.96
N SER A 563 -35.15 -21.67 5.99
CA SER A 563 -36.27 -20.73 5.87
C SER A 563 -35.87 -19.24 5.96
N ASP A 564 -34.70 -18.92 6.52
CA ASP A 564 -34.15 -17.55 6.53
C ASP A 564 -32.60 -17.60 6.59
N PRO A 565 -31.91 -18.01 5.50
CA PRO A 565 -30.48 -18.36 5.55
C PRO A 565 -29.54 -17.22 5.95
N LEU A 566 -29.94 -15.98 5.67
CA LEU A 566 -29.15 -14.77 5.93
C LEU A 566 -29.76 -13.89 7.05
N ALA A 567 -30.83 -14.33 7.71
CA ALA A 567 -31.59 -13.57 8.72
C ALA A 567 -32.23 -12.26 8.19
N ILE A 568 -32.66 -12.24 6.92
CA ILE A 568 -33.28 -11.08 6.27
C ILE A 568 -34.70 -10.86 6.81
N GLN A 569 -35.49 -11.92 6.99
CA GLN A 569 -36.84 -11.76 7.54
C GLN A 569 -36.78 -11.40 9.03
N ALA A 570 -35.91 -12.06 9.78
CA ALA A 570 -35.63 -11.69 11.17
C ALA A 570 -35.22 -10.21 11.30
N THR A 571 -34.34 -9.71 10.42
CA THR A 571 -33.96 -8.29 10.36
C THR A 571 -35.18 -7.37 10.25
N LYS A 572 -36.11 -7.64 9.34
CA LYS A 572 -37.32 -6.81 9.14
C LYS A 572 -38.23 -6.82 10.37
N ASP A 573 -38.54 -8.00 10.88
CA ASP A 573 -39.46 -8.18 12.01
C ASP A 573 -38.91 -7.52 13.29
N ILE A 574 -37.62 -7.68 13.53
CA ILE A 574 -36.92 -7.08 14.68
C ILE A 574 -36.83 -5.56 14.50
N MET A 575 -36.47 -5.04 13.33
CA MET A 575 -36.42 -3.59 13.08
C MET A 575 -37.78 -2.90 13.25
N ALA A 576 -38.86 -3.52 12.80
CA ALA A 576 -40.22 -3.02 13.02
C ALA A 576 -40.60 -3.02 14.52
N SER A 577 -40.25 -4.08 15.25
CA SER A 577 -40.45 -4.17 16.69
C SER A 577 -39.66 -3.11 17.46
N LEU A 578 -38.38 -2.92 17.13
CA LEU A 578 -37.51 -1.91 17.71
C LEU A 578 -37.99 -0.48 17.38
N SER A 579 -38.43 -0.21 16.15
CA SER A 579 -39.00 1.10 15.79
C SER A 579 -40.23 1.42 16.64
N LYS A 580 -41.13 0.45 16.82
CA LYS A 580 -42.30 0.59 17.70
C LYS A 580 -41.93 0.79 19.17
N ALA A 581 -40.84 0.19 19.66
CA ALA A 581 -40.39 0.29 21.04
C ALA A 581 -39.62 1.61 21.34
N PHE A 582 -38.82 2.09 20.39
CA PHE A 582 -37.90 3.22 20.59
C PHE A 582 -38.29 4.50 19.81
N GLY A 583 -39.33 4.46 18.98
CA GLY A 583 -39.90 5.64 18.30
C GLY A 583 -39.07 6.20 17.13
N PHE A 584 -38.12 5.44 16.59
CA PHE A 584 -37.30 5.89 15.45
C PHE A 584 -37.99 5.67 14.09
N SER A 585 -37.65 6.53 13.13
CA SER A 585 -38.12 6.44 11.74
C SER A 585 -37.42 5.31 10.99
N THR A 586 -38.20 4.51 10.25
CA THR A 586 -37.67 3.43 9.41
C THR A 586 -37.34 3.87 7.99
N ARG A 587 -37.59 5.12 7.58
CA ARG A 587 -37.45 5.55 6.17
C ARG A 587 -36.08 5.22 5.56
N TRP A 588 -35.00 5.45 6.32
CA TRP A 588 -33.64 5.16 5.86
C TRP A 588 -33.30 3.67 5.95
N SER A 589 -33.81 2.93 6.95
CA SER A 589 -33.59 1.48 7.04
C SER A 589 -34.30 0.74 5.92
N ASP A 590 -35.55 1.09 5.66
CA ASP A 590 -36.40 0.42 4.67
C ASP A 590 -35.84 0.67 3.25
N GLY A 591 -35.40 1.90 2.97
CA GLY A 591 -34.76 2.23 1.69
C GLY A 591 -33.48 1.42 1.41
N ILE A 592 -32.62 1.20 2.42
CA ILE A 592 -31.41 0.38 2.27
C ILE A 592 -31.74 -1.11 2.24
N ILE A 593 -32.63 -1.59 3.12
CA ILE A 593 -33.03 -3.01 3.17
C ILE A 593 -33.65 -3.41 1.82
N SER A 594 -34.61 -2.64 1.29
CA SER A 594 -35.22 -2.96 -0.02
C SER A 594 -34.27 -2.82 -1.22
N ALA A 595 -33.19 -2.04 -1.11
CA ALA A 595 -32.15 -2.03 -2.13
C ALA A 595 -31.24 -3.28 -2.06
N MET A 596 -30.90 -3.74 -0.85
CA MET A 596 -29.86 -4.77 -0.65
C MET A 596 -30.41 -6.18 -0.38
N GLU A 597 -31.71 -6.33 -0.12
CA GLU A 597 -32.32 -7.61 0.20
C GLU A 597 -32.27 -8.62 -0.95
N LEU A 598 -32.30 -9.89 -0.56
CA LEU A 598 -32.37 -11.05 -1.43
C LEU A 598 -33.66 -11.81 -1.15
N SER A 599 -34.23 -12.43 -2.18
CA SER A 599 -35.25 -13.47 -2.01
C SER A 599 -34.68 -14.68 -1.25
N GLN A 600 -35.57 -15.54 -0.75
CA GLN A 600 -35.15 -16.79 -0.08
C GLN A 600 -34.33 -17.69 -1.02
N ALA A 601 -34.70 -17.76 -2.32
CA ALA A 601 -33.98 -18.55 -3.32
C ALA A 601 -32.57 -17.99 -3.60
N GLU A 602 -32.44 -16.67 -3.83
CA GLU A 602 -31.13 -16.01 -3.95
C GLU A 602 -30.27 -16.20 -2.69
N SER A 603 -30.89 -16.20 -1.50
CA SER A 603 -30.19 -16.41 -0.22
C SER A 603 -29.65 -17.84 -0.07
N GLN A 604 -30.40 -18.84 -0.52
CA GLN A 604 -29.96 -20.25 -0.55
C GLN A 604 -28.82 -20.44 -1.57
N GLN A 605 -29.01 -19.94 -2.80
CA GLN A 605 -27.99 -19.98 -3.84
C GLN A 605 -26.69 -19.27 -3.40
N LEU A 606 -26.79 -18.14 -2.69
CA LEU A 606 -25.61 -17.46 -2.15
C LEU A 606 -24.81 -18.34 -1.19
N VAL A 607 -25.49 -19.08 -0.30
CA VAL A 607 -24.83 -19.98 0.66
C VAL A 607 -24.04 -21.08 -0.07
N GLU A 608 -24.58 -21.61 -1.18
CA GLU A 608 -23.87 -22.57 -2.04
C GLU A 608 -22.67 -21.94 -2.77
N MET A 609 -22.74 -20.66 -3.12
CA MET A 609 -21.65 -19.93 -3.78
C MET A 609 -20.50 -19.53 -2.83
N LEU A 610 -20.75 -19.42 -1.52
CA LEU A 610 -19.78 -18.90 -0.55
C LEU A 610 -18.43 -19.61 -0.52
N PRO A 611 -18.32 -20.96 -0.52
CA PRO A 611 -17.02 -21.64 -0.49
C PRO A 611 -16.14 -21.28 -1.71
N LYS A 612 -16.74 -21.24 -2.90
CA LYS A 612 -16.05 -20.84 -4.14
C LYS A 612 -15.65 -19.37 -4.13
N TRP A 613 -16.54 -18.49 -3.64
CA TRP A 613 -16.25 -17.06 -3.52
C TRP A 613 -15.13 -16.78 -2.50
N MET A 614 -15.12 -17.47 -1.36
CA MET A 614 -14.07 -17.38 -0.35
C MET A 614 -12.71 -17.86 -0.87
N ARG A 615 -12.67 -19.01 -1.56
CA ARG A 615 -11.44 -19.54 -2.19
C ARG A 615 -10.86 -18.55 -3.21
N ALA A 616 -11.70 -17.80 -3.92
CA ALA A 616 -11.27 -16.75 -4.86
C ALA A 616 -10.79 -15.44 -4.18
N ARG A 617 -10.91 -15.31 -2.85
CA ARG A 617 -10.58 -14.10 -2.08
C ARG A 617 -9.41 -14.26 -1.10
N VAL A 618 -8.99 -15.48 -0.80
CA VAL A 618 -7.81 -15.76 0.03
C VAL A 618 -6.58 -16.10 -0.82
N PRO A 619 -5.35 -15.77 -0.38
CA PRO A 619 -4.14 -16.05 -1.15
C PRO A 619 -3.97 -17.54 -1.47
N GLU A 620 -3.24 -17.83 -2.56
CA GLU A 620 -2.86 -19.20 -2.91
C GLU A 620 -2.04 -19.85 -1.78
N GLY A 621 -2.30 -21.13 -1.50
CA GLY A 621 -1.72 -21.86 -0.36
C GLY A 621 -2.33 -21.54 1.02
N VAL A 622 -3.24 -20.56 1.15
CA VAL A 622 -3.99 -20.29 2.38
C VAL A 622 -5.36 -20.95 2.29
N GLU A 623 -5.69 -21.87 3.20
CA GLU A 623 -7.03 -22.46 3.26
C GLU A 623 -8.08 -21.41 3.68
N PRO A 624 -9.21 -21.29 2.96
CA PRO A 624 -10.27 -20.34 3.32
C PRO A 624 -11.00 -20.80 4.59
N ALA A 625 -11.37 -19.83 5.44
CA ALA A 625 -12.21 -20.10 6.59
C ALA A 625 -13.56 -20.71 6.15
N PRO A 626 -14.09 -21.73 6.87
CA PRO A 626 -15.32 -22.44 6.50
C PRO A 626 -16.58 -21.62 6.85
N ILE A 627 -16.74 -20.47 6.18
CA ILE A 627 -17.87 -19.57 6.33
C ILE A 627 -19.13 -20.23 5.77
N LYS A 628 -20.14 -20.45 6.62
CA LYS A 628 -21.43 -21.05 6.23
C LYS A 628 -22.45 -20.03 5.74
N ARG A 629 -22.29 -18.76 6.13
CA ARG A 629 -23.11 -17.62 5.66
C ARG A 629 -22.39 -16.30 5.98
N ILE A 630 -22.83 -15.22 5.37
CA ILE A 630 -22.45 -13.86 5.79
C ILE A 630 -23.60 -13.18 6.56
N PRO A 631 -23.33 -12.36 7.59
CA PRO A 631 -24.34 -11.51 8.21
C PRO A 631 -24.97 -10.56 7.20
N PHE A 632 -26.31 -10.56 7.06
CA PHE A 632 -27.00 -9.54 6.25
C PHE A 632 -27.08 -8.20 7.00
N SER A 633 -27.41 -8.24 8.28
CA SER A 633 -27.51 -7.06 9.13
C SER A 633 -27.03 -7.30 10.54
N PHE A 634 -26.73 -6.21 11.24
CA PHE A 634 -26.59 -6.20 12.69
C PHE A 634 -26.92 -4.80 13.22
N THR A 635 -27.19 -4.68 14.51
CA THR A 635 -27.56 -3.41 15.14
C THR A 635 -26.69 -3.16 16.37
N ALA A 636 -26.38 -1.89 16.66
CA ALA A 636 -25.58 -1.52 17.83
C ALA A 636 -26.27 -0.46 18.69
N PHE A 637 -26.19 -0.65 20.01
CA PHE A 637 -26.74 0.26 21.01
C PHE A 637 -25.59 0.98 21.73
N ASP A 638 -25.54 2.32 21.62
CA ASP A 638 -24.73 3.18 22.49
C ASP A 638 -25.49 3.39 23.80
N LEU A 639 -24.92 3.02 24.96
CA LEU A 639 -25.59 3.21 26.24
C LEU A 639 -25.52 4.68 26.69
N LYS A 640 -26.68 5.33 26.77
CA LYS A 640 -26.85 6.75 27.12
C LYS A 640 -27.72 6.88 28.38
N GLY A 641 -27.10 6.76 29.54
CA GLY A 641 -27.80 6.68 30.81
C GLY A 641 -28.76 5.49 30.84
N SER A 642 -30.06 5.74 31.02
CA SER A 642 -31.14 4.74 30.96
C SER A 642 -31.69 4.45 29.55
N THR A 643 -31.16 5.12 28.52
CA THR A 643 -31.63 5.03 27.12
C THR A 643 -30.53 4.51 26.19
N VAL A 644 -30.87 4.22 24.93
CA VAL A 644 -29.90 3.74 23.93
C VAL A 644 -29.91 4.59 22.67
N GLY A 645 -28.73 4.85 22.11
CA GLY A 645 -28.59 5.34 20.74
C GLY A 645 -28.40 4.18 19.77
N MET A 646 -29.44 3.83 19.01
CA MET A 646 -29.44 2.68 18.11
C MET A 646 -28.81 3.01 16.74
N LYS A 647 -28.15 2.02 16.12
CA LYS A 647 -27.66 2.06 14.73
C LYS A 647 -27.90 0.75 14.04
N LEU A 648 -28.42 0.77 12.82
CA LEU A 648 -28.51 -0.39 11.93
C LEU A 648 -27.29 -0.42 11.00
N TYR A 649 -26.75 -1.60 10.74
CA TYR A 649 -25.75 -1.86 9.71
C TYR A 649 -26.27 -2.93 8.75
N ILE A 650 -26.08 -2.70 7.45
CA ILE A 650 -26.44 -3.63 6.36
C ILE A 650 -25.17 -3.99 5.59
N ASN A 651 -24.98 -5.29 5.34
CA ASN A 651 -23.87 -5.84 4.59
C ASN A 651 -24.19 -5.91 3.10
N LEU A 652 -23.35 -5.25 2.30
CA LEU A 652 -23.54 -5.15 0.85
C LEU A 652 -23.10 -6.42 0.12
N LYS A 653 -22.22 -7.24 0.72
CA LYS A 653 -21.63 -8.41 0.06
C LYS A 653 -22.65 -9.46 -0.34
N ALA A 654 -23.79 -9.53 0.35
CA ALA A 654 -24.89 -10.41 -0.05
C ALA A 654 -25.34 -10.13 -1.50
N LYS A 655 -25.58 -8.87 -1.83
CA LYS A 655 -25.99 -8.46 -3.18
C LYS A 655 -24.84 -8.58 -4.18
N GLU A 656 -23.60 -8.33 -3.77
CA GLU A 656 -22.42 -8.44 -4.66
C GLU A 656 -22.11 -9.88 -5.06
N ILE A 657 -22.19 -10.84 -4.14
CA ILE A 657 -21.90 -12.26 -4.40
C ILE A 657 -22.89 -12.85 -5.40
N ILE A 658 -24.18 -12.63 -5.20
CA ILE A 658 -25.23 -13.23 -6.05
C ILE A 658 -25.32 -12.57 -7.43
N THR A 659 -25.04 -11.27 -7.54
CA THR A 659 -25.11 -10.54 -8.82
C THR A 659 -23.79 -10.55 -9.61
N GLY A 660 -22.67 -10.85 -8.96
CA GLY A 660 -21.32 -10.71 -9.54
C GLY A 660 -20.91 -9.27 -9.84
N LYS A 661 -21.62 -8.26 -9.31
CA LYS A 661 -21.42 -6.83 -9.57
C LYS A 661 -21.26 -6.06 -8.26
N SER A 662 -20.58 -4.92 -8.29
CA SER A 662 -20.49 -4.09 -7.09
C SER A 662 -21.83 -3.42 -6.77
N SER A 663 -22.15 -3.33 -5.47
CA SER A 663 -23.37 -2.68 -4.96
C SER A 663 -23.25 -1.15 -4.86
N GLY A 664 -22.06 -0.59 -5.14
CA GLY A 664 -21.80 0.86 -5.09
C GLY A 664 -22.86 1.71 -5.82
N PRO A 665 -23.13 1.51 -7.12
CA PRO A 665 -24.12 2.30 -7.86
C PRO A 665 -25.52 2.27 -7.23
N LEU A 666 -25.97 1.09 -6.79
CA LEU A 666 -27.28 0.91 -6.15
C LEU A 666 -27.36 1.60 -4.79
N LEU A 667 -26.26 1.59 -4.03
CA LEU A 667 -26.13 2.33 -2.78
C LEU A 667 -26.16 3.86 -3.04
N TRP A 668 -25.40 4.37 -4.00
CA TRP A 668 -25.36 5.80 -4.32
C TRP A 668 -26.74 6.33 -4.74
N ASP A 669 -27.45 5.59 -5.61
CA ASP A 669 -28.81 5.94 -6.01
C ASP A 669 -29.83 5.84 -4.87
N THR A 670 -29.57 5.01 -3.86
CA THR A 670 -30.39 4.94 -2.64
C THR A 670 -30.11 6.16 -1.76
N LEU A 671 -28.84 6.51 -1.52
CA LEU A 671 -28.45 7.65 -0.70
C LEU A 671 -28.87 9.01 -1.29
N ARG A 672 -28.86 9.16 -2.62
CA ARG A 672 -29.36 10.36 -3.32
C ARG A 672 -30.87 10.58 -3.14
N LYS A 673 -31.63 9.54 -2.81
CA LYS A 673 -33.09 9.59 -2.56
C LYS A 673 -33.44 9.84 -1.09
N PHE A 674 -32.45 9.87 -0.19
CA PHE A 674 -32.71 10.08 1.23
C PHE A 674 -33.27 11.49 1.51
N THR A 675 -34.22 11.55 2.44
CA THR A 675 -34.76 12.79 2.99
C THR A 675 -34.53 12.81 4.50
N PRO A 676 -33.98 13.89 5.08
CA PRO A 676 -33.37 15.06 4.41
C PRO A 676 -32.16 14.69 3.54
N ALA A 677 -31.92 15.44 2.47
CA ALA A 677 -30.88 15.15 1.49
C ALA A 677 -29.46 15.47 2.00
N PHE A 678 -28.48 14.67 1.57
CA PHE A 678 -27.07 14.99 1.71
C PHE A 678 -26.65 16.08 0.72
N LYS A 679 -25.62 16.86 1.05
CA LYS A 679 -24.98 17.77 0.09
C LYS A 679 -24.34 16.93 -1.04
N PRO A 680 -24.64 17.20 -2.33
CA PRO A 680 -24.05 16.46 -3.45
C PRO A 680 -22.52 16.46 -3.42
N GLU A 681 -21.91 17.56 -2.97
CA GLU A 681 -20.47 17.73 -2.86
C GLU A 681 -19.87 16.77 -1.82
N ALA A 682 -20.48 16.68 -0.64
CA ALA A 682 -20.03 15.80 0.43
C ALA A 682 -20.17 14.31 0.06
N LEU A 683 -21.26 13.95 -0.64
CA LEU A 683 -21.45 12.59 -1.16
C LEU A 683 -20.42 12.27 -2.27
N GLY A 684 -20.24 13.21 -3.21
CA GLY A 684 -19.27 13.12 -4.30
C GLY A 684 -17.83 12.97 -3.82
N MET A 685 -17.43 13.62 -2.72
CA MET A 685 -16.10 13.41 -2.14
C MET A 685 -15.82 11.95 -1.74
N ILE A 686 -16.84 11.21 -1.26
CA ILE A 686 -16.69 9.79 -0.92
C ILE A 686 -16.74 8.93 -2.18
N GLU A 687 -17.65 9.24 -3.12
CA GLU A 687 -17.76 8.52 -4.39
C GLU A 687 -16.46 8.62 -5.21
N ASP A 688 -15.88 9.82 -5.33
CA ASP A 688 -14.54 10.08 -5.87
C ASP A 688 -13.48 9.24 -5.18
N TYR A 689 -13.45 9.26 -3.83
CA TYR A 689 -12.45 8.54 -3.06
C TYR A 689 -12.52 7.03 -3.31
N VAL A 690 -13.73 6.46 -3.24
CA VAL A 690 -14.00 5.04 -3.48
C VAL A 690 -13.69 4.63 -4.92
N SER A 691 -13.86 5.53 -5.90
CA SER A 691 -13.53 5.24 -7.31
C SER A 691 -12.04 4.94 -7.56
N ARG A 692 -11.14 5.39 -6.67
CA ARG A 692 -9.70 5.10 -6.71
C ARG A 692 -9.34 3.73 -6.10
N LEU A 693 -10.26 3.11 -5.37
CA LEU A 693 -10.05 1.82 -4.70
C LEU A 693 -10.48 0.65 -5.60
N PRO A 694 -10.09 -0.60 -5.26
CA PRO A 694 -10.60 -1.79 -5.95
C PRO A 694 -12.13 -1.84 -5.98
N ALA A 695 -12.68 -2.44 -7.03
CA ALA A 695 -14.13 -2.68 -7.12
C ALA A 695 -14.62 -3.47 -5.89
N SER A 696 -15.81 -3.12 -5.40
CA SER A 696 -16.37 -3.71 -4.18
C SER A 696 -15.57 -3.44 -2.89
N SER A 697 -15.01 -2.24 -2.73
CA SER A 697 -14.35 -1.84 -1.46
C SER A 697 -15.29 -1.42 -0.32
N ILE A 698 -16.58 -1.15 -0.60
CA ILE A 698 -17.58 -0.87 0.44
C ILE A 698 -18.11 -2.20 0.99
N GLU A 699 -17.95 -2.43 2.30
CA GLU A 699 -18.45 -3.64 2.99
C GLU A 699 -19.86 -3.43 3.55
N LEU A 700 -20.03 -2.36 4.33
CA LEU A 700 -21.22 -2.11 5.12
C LEU A 700 -21.70 -0.67 4.96
N VAL A 701 -23.01 -0.48 5.05
CA VAL A 701 -23.62 0.82 5.32
C VAL A 701 -24.24 0.80 6.71
N GLY A 702 -23.84 1.75 7.56
CA GLY A 702 -24.43 1.99 8.88
C GLY A 702 -25.29 3.25 8.88
N ILE A 703 -26.39 3.26 9.63
CA ILE A 703 -27.25 4.42 9.83
C ILE A 703 -27.58 4.63 11.32
N ASP A 704 -27.65 5.89 11.76
CA ASP A 704 -28.19 6.21 13.10
C ASP A 704 -29.73 6.09 13.06
N CYS A 705 -30.32 5.25 13.90
CA CYS A 705 -31.77 5.07 14.02
C CYS A 705 -32.34 6.12 14.99
N VAL A 706 -32.99 7.15 14.46
CA VAL A 706 -33.54 8.28 15.24
C VAL A 706 -34.99 8.59 14.88
N GLU A 707 -35.69 9.32 15.74
CA GLU A 707 -37.00 9.92 15.43
C GLU A 707 -36.96 10.73 14.11
N GLU A 708 -38.07 10.75 13.39
CA GLU A 708 -38.24 11.46 12.11
C GLU A 708 -37.75 12.93 12.17
N SER A 709 -38.06 13.64 13.25
CA SER A 709 -37.66 15.03 13.50
C SER A 709 -36.15 15.24 13.65
N LYS A 710 -35.38 14.17 13.90
CA LYS A 710 -33.94 14.19 14.16
C LYS A 710 -33.10 13.70 12.96
N LEU A 711 -33.74 13.28 11.86
CA LEU A 711 -33.04 12.77 10.66
C LEU A 711 -32.03 13.77 10.06
N SER A 712 -32.25 15.08 10.20
CA SER A 712 -31.29 16.12 9.80
C SER A 712 -29.95 16.07 10.57
N SER A 713 -29.93 15.45 11.75
CA SER A 713 -28.74 15.25 12.58
C SER A 713 -28.19 13.82 12.54
N ALA A 714 -28.95 12.89 11.94
CA ALA A 714 -28.58 11.49 11.82
C ALA A 714 -27.43 11.30 10.83
N ARG A 715 -26.69 10.20 11.00
CA ARG A 715 -25.59 9.83 10.10
C ARG A 715 -25.91 8.64 9.23
N VAL A 716 -25.38 8.69 8.01
CA VAL A 716 -25.02 7.51 7.22
C VAL A 716 -23.51 7.29 7.37
N LYS A 717 -23.07 6.03 7.36
CA LYS A 717 -21.70 5.60 7.59
C LYS A 717 -21.30 4.55 6.57
N LEU A 718 -20.30 4.83 5.76
CA LEU A 718 -19.82 3.88 4.75
C LEU A 718 -18.52 3.24 5.23
N TYR A 719 -18.55 1.93 5.41
CA TYR A 719 -17.41 1.14 5.87
C TYR A 719 -16.65 0.62 4.65
N ILE A 720 -15.46 1.17 4.45
CA ILE A 720 -14.64 1.00 3.24
C ILE A 720 -13.30 0.38 3.62
N ASN A 721 -12.97 -0.75 3.00
CA ASN A 721 -11.71 -1.47 3.18
C ASN A 721 -10.59 -0.86 2.33
N THR A 722 -9.36 -0.99 2.82
CA THR A 722 -8.13 -0.69 2.05
C THR A 722 -7.23 -1.91 1.91
N THR A 723 -6.31 -1.85 0.94
CA THR A 723 -5.43 -2.96 0.54
C THR A 723 -4.24 -3.20 1.46
N ASP A 724 -3.91 -2.25 2.32
CA ASP A 724 -2.77 -2.26 3.23
C ASP A 724 -3.10 -1.58 4.57
N ASN A 725 -2.18 -1.65 5.53
CA ASN A 725 -2.25 -1.01 6.85
C ASN A 725 -1.12 0.03 7.07
N SER A 726 -0.60 0.60 5.99
CA SER A 726 0.42 1.65 6.07
C SER A 726 -0.16 2.91 6.74
N PHE A 727 0.71 3.73 7.33
CA PHE A 727 0.26 5.01 7.88
C PHE A 727 -0.11 6.01 6.78
N ASN A 728 0.50 5.87 5.60
CA ASN A 728 0.13 6.66 4.42
C ASN A 728 -1.29 6.36 3.92
N THR A 729 -1.76 5.11 3.99
CA THR A 729 -3.16 4.77 3.71
C THR A 729 -4.12 5.38 4.74
N VAL A 730 -3.75 5.41 6.03
CA VAL A 730 -4.49 6.16 7.05
C VAL A 730 -4.56 7.65 6.74
N ARG A 731 -3.43 8.25 6.31
CA ARG A 731 -3.33 9.66 5.95
C ARG A 731 -4.15 10.02 4.70
N ASP A 732 -4.09 9.23 3.63
CA ASP A 732 -4.88 9.45 2.41
C ASP A 732 -6.39 9.29 2.69
N ALA A 733 -6.79 8.25 3.43
CA ALA A 733 -8.20 8.02 3.80
C ALA A 733 -8.77 9.15 4.67
N VAL A 734 -8.10 9.49 5.77
CA VAL A 734 -8.58 10.51 6.72
C VAL A 734 -8.63 11.91 6.10
N THR A 735 -7.73 12.21 5.15
CA THR A 735 -7.73 13.50 4.43
C THR A 735 -8.57 13.50 3.15
N LEU A 736 -9.27 12.41 2.80
CA LEU A 736 -10.00 12.24 1.53
C LEU A 736 -9.11 12.52 0.29
N GLY A 737 -7.88 12.02 0.31
CA GLY A 737 -6.86 12.30 -0.72
C GLY A 737 -6.35 13.75 -0.68
N GLY A 738 -6.15 14.31 0.52
CA GLY A 738 -5.70 15.68 0.74
C GLY A 738 -6.78 16.76 0.62
N LYS A 739 -8.04 16.41 0.28
CA LYS A 739 -9.17 17.36 0.20
C LYS A 739 -9.55 17.96 1.56
N VAL A 740 -9.31 17.24 2.66
CA VAL A 740 -9.54 17.68 4.05
C VAL A 740 -8.19 17.96 4.71
N ASN A 741 -7.97 19.20 5.15
CA ASN A 741 -6.69 19.70 5.64
C ASN A 741 -6.84 20.70 6.80
N ASP A 742 -7.88 20.52 7.63
CA ASP A 742 -8.10 21.29 8.85
C ASP A 742 -7.15 20.88 9.99
N ASP A 743 -7.07 21.71 11.02
CA ASP A 743 -6.11 21.50 12.11
C ASP A 743 -6.51 20.38 13.07
N ASP A 744 -7.80 20.05 13.18
CA ASP A 744 -8.26 18.93 14.01
C ASP A 744 -7.90 17.60 13.34
N THR A 745 -8.08 17.48 12.02
CA THR A 745 -7.59 16.35 11.22
C THR A 745 -6.08 16.16 11.33
N LYS A 746 -5.28 17.23 11.14
CA LYS A 746 -3.80 17.16 11.27
C LYS A 746 -3.37 16.68 12.67
N LYS A 747 -3.93 17.29 13.71
CA LYS A 747 -3.64 16.93 15.10
C LYS A 747 -4.09 15.50 15.43
N GLY A 748 -5.22 15.07 14.88
CA GLY A 748 -5.69 13.70 14.98
C GLY A 748 -4.71 12.69 14.38
N LEU A 749 -4.16 12.99 13.21
CA LEU A 749 -3.12 12.17 12.57
C LEU A 749 -1.81 12.16 13.38
N GLU A 750 -1.35 13.31 13.87
CA GLU A 750 -0.14 13.41 14.70
C GLU A 750 -0.24 12.55 15.98
N ILE A 751 -1.39 12.58 16.65
CA ILE A 751 -1.62 11.77 17.86
C ILE A 751 -1.76 10.28 17.50
N LEU A 752 -2.49 9.93 16.43
CA LEU A 752 -2.62 8.54 15.99
C LEU A 752 -1.26 7.94 15.62
N ARG A 753 -0.38 8.73 15.00
CA ARG A 753 0.95 8.27 14.57
C ARG A 753 1.81 7.75 15.72
N LYS A 754 1.72 8.40 16.89
CA LYS A 754 2.46 8.04 18.11
C LYS A 754 2.01 6.69 18.67
N ILE A 755 0.71 6.40 18.61
CA ILE A 755 0.12 5.15 19.13
C ILE A 755 0.01 4.02 18.10
N TRP A 756 0.21 4.30 16.80
CA TRP A 756 -0.04 3.37 15.70
C TRP A 756 0.72 2.04 15.83
N HIS A 757 1.99 2.11 16.24
CA HIS A 757 2.85 0.95 16.40
C HIS A 757 2.34 -0.02 17.48
N LEU A 758 1.84 0.52 18.60
CA LEU A 758 1.24 -0.27 19.70
C LEU A 758 -0.04 -0.98 19.25
N LEU A 759 -0.90 -0.28 18.50
CA LEU A 759 -2.13 -0.87 17.94
C LEU A 759 -1.84 -2.01 16.94
N ARG A 760 -0.68 -1.94 16.26
CA ARG A 760 -0.17 -3.00 15.38
C ARG A 760 0.70 -4.03 16.11
N GLN A 761 0.87 -4.00 17.43
CA GLN A 761 1.72 -4.93 18.21
C GLN A 761 3.19 -4.89 17.75
N GLU A 762 3.74 -3.67 17.65
CA GLU A 762 5.12 -3.39 17.26
C GLU A 762 5.87 -2.77 18.44
N PRO A 763 7.13 -3.17 18.73
CA PRO A 763 7.83 -2.75 19.94
C PRO A 763 8.35 -1.31 19.91
N LYS A 764 8.25 -0.62 18.76
CA LYS A 764 8.63 0.78 18.56
C LYS A 764 8.02 1.30 17.26
N GLU A 765 8.00 2.62 17.12
CA GLU A 765 7.68 3.26 15.84
C GLU A 765 8.62 2.81 14.71
N ILE A 766 8.03 2.54 13.56
CA ILE A 766 8.73 2.36 12.28
C ILE A 766 8.69 3.71 11.57
N ALA A 767 9.84 4.20 11.10
CA ALA A 767 9.94 5.52 10.46
C ALA A 767 9.42 5.56 9.01
N ASP A 768 9.12 4.40 8.44
CA ASP A 768 8.55 4.23 7.11
C ASP A 768 7.01 4.23 7.20
N ASP A 769 6.38 5.32 6.75
CA ASP A 769 4.92 5.46 6.74
C ASP A 769 4.24 4.63 5.63
N ASP A 770 5.01 4.11 4.66
CA ASP A 770 4.55 3.16 3.64
C ASP A 770 4.65 1.69 4.12
N TYR A 771 5.13 1.44 5.34
CA TYR A 771 5.29 0.08 5.87
C TYR A 771 3.94 -0.61 6.11
N ASP A 772 3.60 -1.50 5.19
CA ASP A 772 2.48 -2.45 5.23
C ASP A 772 2.87 -3.73 6.01
N LYS A 773 2.36 -3.85 7.24
CA LYS A 773 2.61 -4.97 8.15
C LYS A 773 1.87 -6.23 7.65
N PRO A 774 2.52 -7.41 7.61
CA PRO A 774 1.83 -8.69 7.41
C PRO A 774 0.77 -8.96 8.48
N ILE A 775 -0.35 -9.57 8.08
CA ILE A 775 -1.40 -10.05 8.99
C ILE A 775 -1.11 -11.49 9.44
N ASN A 776 -1.55 -11.84 10.66
CA ASN A 776 -1.38 -13.18 11.23
C ASN A 776 -2.28 -14.23 10.57
N ASP A 777 -3.48 -13.85 10.13
CA ASP A 777 -4.47 -14.76 9.51
C ASP A 777 -5.03 -14.14 8.21
N ALA A 778 -4.85 -14.86 7.10
CA ALA A 778 -5.34 -14.47 5.78
C ALA A 778 -6.52 -15.34 5.29
N SER A 779 -7.04 -16.23 6.13
CA SER A 779 -8.10 -17.21 5.79
C SER A 779 -9.50 -16.61 5.70
N MET A 780 -9.73 -15.46 6.34
CA MET A 780 -11.04 -14.83 6.45
C MET A 780 -10.98 -13.36 6.04
N LEU A 781 -11.62 -13.02 4.91
CA LEU A 781 -11.88 -11.66 4.43
C LEU A 781 -10.71 -10.69 4.65
N PHE A 782 -9.72 -10.73 3.75
CA PHE A 782 -8.42 -10.03 3.83
C PHE A 782 -8.51 -8.52 4.15
N GLN A 783 -8.64 -8.19 5.44
CA GLN A 783 -8.86 -6.84 5.96
C GLN A 783 -7.65 -6.38 6.77
N LYS A 784 -6.92 -5.40 6.23
CA LYS A 784 -5.72 -4.83 6.86
C LYS A 784 -6.00 -3.57 7.65
N THR A 785 -6.78 -2.66 7.08
CA THR A 785 -7.31 -1.44 7.71
C THR A 785 -8.61 -1.08 6.98
N TYR A 786 -9.53 -0.43 7.68
CA TYR A 786 -10.78 0.04 7.09
C TYR A 786 -11.22 1.35 7.75
N PHE A 787 -12.16 2.03 7.11
CA PHE A 787 -12.54 3.39 7.51
C PHE A 787 -14.06 3.54 7.45
N SER A 788 -14.61 4.30 8.41
CA SER A 788 -16.01 4.71 8.38
C SER A 788 -16.10 6.17 7.94
N PHE A 789 -16.69 6.40 6.77
CA PHE A 789 -16.95 7.73 6.24
C PHE A 789 -18.36 8.15 6.68
N GLU A 790 -18.45 9.05 7.65
CA GLU A 790 -19.71 9.52 8.25
C GLU A 790 -20.23 10.78 7.52
N LEU A 791 -21.43 10.69 6.94
CA LEU A 791 -22.19 11.78 6.33
C LEU A 791 -23.34 12.23 7.24
N ARG A 792 -23.73 13.51 7.16
CA ARG A 792 -25.00 14.05 7.70
C ARG A 792 -25.67 14.96 6.68
N PRO A 793 -27.00 15.12 6.68
CA PRO A 793 -27.66 16.14 5.89
C PRO A 793 -27.09 17.53 6.18
N GLY A 794 -26.84 18.32 5.12
CA GLY A 794 -26.29 19.67 5.23
C GLY A 794 -24.80 19.80 5.62
N GLN A 795 -24.10 18.71 5.97
CA GLN A 795 -22.67 18.75 6.30
C GLN A 795 -21.79 18.91 5.05
N ASP A 796 -20.83 19.84 5.06
CA ASP A 796 -19.99 20.20 3.90
C ASP A 796 -18.93 19.14 3.54
N PHE A 797 -18.31 18.53 4.56
CA PHE A 797 -17.21 17.57 4.40
C PHE A 797 -17.52 16.29 5.18
N PRO A 798 -17.35 15.08 4.61
CA PRO A 798 -17.46 13.82 5.35
C PRO A 798 -16.50 13.77 6.55
N THR A 799 -16.90 13.09 7.61
CA THR A 799 -16.01 12.81 8.76
C THR A 799 -15.49 11.38 8.66
N VAL A 800 -14.17 11.19 8.56
CA VAL A 800 -13.56 9.86 8.46
C VAL A 800 -13.09 9.37 9.83
N LYS A 801 -13.40 8.10 10.15
CA LYS A 801 -12.91 7.39 11.34
C LYS A 801 -12.09 6.18 10.93
N THR A 802 -10.88 6.05 11.45
CA THR A 802 -9.99 4.91 11.22
C THR A 802 -10.42 3.71 12.04
N TYR A 803 -10.35 2.51 11.46
CA TYR A 803 -10.53 1.23 12.13
C TYR A 803 -9.37 0.30 11.78
N LEU A 804 -8.75 -0.29 12.79
CA LEU A 804 -7.74 -1.32 12.67
C LEU A 804 -8.31 -2.65 13.20
N PRO A 805 -8.39 -3.72 12.38
CA PRO A 805 -8.73 -5.06 12.85
C PRO A 805 -7.56 -5.64 13.66
N THR A 806 -7.49 -5.28 14.94
CA THR A 806 -6.37 -5.64 15.83
C THR A 806 -6.19 -7.14 16.00
N TRP A 807 -7.26 -7.93 15.86
CA TRP A 807 -7.22 -9.40 15.85
C TRP A 807 -6.22 -9.98 14.84
N ASN A 808 -5.93 -9.28 13.75
CA ASN A 808 -4.92 -9.67 12.75
C ASN A 808 -3.46 -9.49 13.20
N TYR A 809 -3.21 -8.87 14.36
CA TYR A 809 -1.87 -8.62 14.89
C TYR A 809 -1.67 -9.14 16.32
N VAL A 810 -2.76 -9.45 17.05
CA VAL A 810 -2.71 -10.02 18.42
C VAL A 810 -1.83 -11.27 18.47
N ARG A 811 -0.85 -11.24 19.38
CA ARG A 811 -0.02 -12.41 19.76
C ARG A 811 -0.51 -13.07 21.05
N SER A 812 -0.96 -12.27 22.00
CA SER A 812 -1.62 -12.72 23.24
C SER A 812 -2.51 -11.61 23.80
N ASP A 813 -3.56 -11.97 24.56
CA ASP A 813 -4.39 -10.98 25.25
C ASP A 813 -3.57 -10.15 26.26
N ALA A 814 -2.57 -10.77 26.92
CA ALA A 814 -1.68 -10.12 27.88
C ALA A 814 -0.85 -8.98 27.25
N GLU A 815 -0.17 -9.26 26.13
CA GLU A 815 0.59 -8.23 25.41
C GLU A 815 -0.32 -7.13 24.85
N THR A 816 -1.50 -7.53 24.36
CA THR A 816 -2.51 -6.60 23.85
C THR A 816 -2.94 -5.60 24.92
N ILE A 817 -3.17 -6.07 26.15
CA ILE A 817 -3.52 -5.22 27.29
C ILE A 817 -2.36 -4.29 27.66
N GLN A 818 -1.11 -4.77 27.71
CA GLN A 818 0.07 -3.93 27.98
C GLN A 818 0.21 -2.81 26.95
N ASN A 819 0.04 -3.14 25.66
CA ASN A 819 0.08 -2.15 24.58
C ASN A 819 -1.08 -1.14 24.68
N TYR A 820 -2.29 -1.56 25.06
CA TYR A 820 -3.38 -0.60 25.31
C TYR A 820 -3.15 0.27 26.55
N GLU A 821 -2.52 -0.24 27.62
CA GLU A 821 -2.14 0.59 28.77
C GLU A 821 -1.09 1.64 28.41
N GLU A 822 -0.14 1.31 27.53
CA GLU A 822 0.78 2.30 26.94
C GLU A 822 0.03 3.33 26.08
N VAL A 823 -0.88 2.89 25.21
CA VAL A 823 -1.73 3.79 24.40
C VAL A 823 -2.51 4.76 25.30
N PHE A 824 -3.17 4.27 26.35
CA PHE A 824 -3.90 5.14 27.28
C PHE A 824 -2.98 6.09 28.05
N ARG A 825 -1.74 5.69 28.35
CA ARG A 825 -0.76 6.57 29.01
C ARG A 825 -0.24 7.68 28.09
N ILE A 826 0.05 7.36 26.83
CA ILE A 826 0.42 8.35 25.79
C ILE A 826 -0.74 9.34 25.55
N LEU A 827 -1.98 8.89 25.70
CA LEU A 827 -3.20 9.70 25.56
C LEU A 827 -3.64 10.43 26.84
N ASP A 828 -2.88 10.35 27.94
CA ASP A 828 -3.21 10.89 29.26
C ASP A 828 -4.61 10.45 29.77
N HIS A 829 -5.01 9.22 29.45
CA HIS A 829 -6.26 8.62 29.88
C HIS A 829 -6.07 7.79 31.17
N PRO A 830 -6.97 7.89 32.17
CA PRO A 830 -6.79 7.22 33.47
C PRO A 830 -6.64 5.69 33.43
N TRP A 831 -6.98 5.02 32.33
CA TRP A 831 -6.78 3.58 32.16
C TRP A 831 -5.33 3.17 31.88
N GLY A 832 -4.42 4.12 31.57
CA GLY A 832 -2.98 3.84 31.41
C GLY A 832 -2.19 3.68 32.72
N GLN A 833 -2.89 3.75 33.87
CA GLN A 833 -2.34 3.65 35.21
C GLN A 833 -2.37 2.20 35.74
N ASN A 834 -1.23 1.68 36.17
CA ASN A 834 -1.07 0.52 37.08
C ASN A 834 -2.05 -0.65 36.87
N GLY A 835 -2.11 -1.25 35.67
CA GLY A 835 -2.91 -2.45 35.43
C GLY A 835 -4.43 -2.21 35.38
N ARG A 836 -4.90 -0.95 35.37
CA ARG A 836 -6.33 -0.61 35.43
C ARG A 836 -7.08 -1.15 34.22
N TYR A 837 -6.53 -1.00 33.01
CA TYR A 837 -7.17 -1.56 31.81
C TYR A 837 -7.18 -3.08 31.84
N GLY A 838 -6.09 -3.72 32.27
CA GLY A 838 -6.04 -5.16 32.48
C GLY A 838 -7.13 -5.66 33.43
N LYS A 839 -7.35 -4.96 34.55
CA LYS A 839 -8.45 -5.27 35.48
C LYS A 839 -9.82 -5.15 34.82
N ILE A 840 -10.08 -4.08 34.06
CA ILE A 840 -11.34 -3.86 33.33
C ILE A 840 -11.64 -5.04 32.38
N VAL A 841 -10.62 -5.50 31.64
CA VAL A 841 -10.76 -6.63 30.72
C VAL A 841 -10.97 -7.94 31.48
N ALA A 842 -10.23 -8.17 32.57
CA ALA A 842 -10.34 -9.38 33.39
C ALA A 842 -11.70 -9.50 34.10
N ASP A 843 -12.21 -8.41 34.68
CA ASP A 843 -13.52 -8.34 35.35
C ASP A 843 -14.69 -8.61 34.38
N ALA A 844 -14.52 -8.29 33.09
CA ALA A 844 -15.56 -8.42 32.07
C ALA A 844 -15.51 -9.76 31.30
N PHE A 845 -14.32 -10.30 31.04
CA PHE A 845 -14.13 -11.42 30.10
C PHE A 845 -13.34 -12.61 30.68
N GLY A 846 -13.01 -12.56 31.98
CA GLY A 846 -12.23 -13.60 32.67
C GLY A 846 -10.71 -13.45 32.51
N PRO A 847 -9.91 -14.39 33.06
CA PRO A 847 -8.46 -14.26 33.17
C PRO A 847 -7.74 -13.93 31.86
N ILE A 848 -6.64 -13.18 31.96
CA ILE A 848 -5.87 -12.67 30.82
C ILE A 848 -4.97 -13.75 30.22
N ASP A 849 -4.47 -14.64 31.07
CA ASP A 849 -3.51 -15.72 30.81
C ASP A 849 -4.18 -17.06 30.41
N HIS A 850 -5.49 -17.07 30.21
CA HIS A 850 -6.31 -18.27 29.94
C HIS A 850 -6.01 -18.99 28.60
N GLY A 851 -5.01 -18.55 27.82
CA GLY A 851 -4.59 -19.21 26.58
C GLY A 851 -5.70 -19.34 25.52
N ARG A 852 -6.55 -18.32 25.37
CA ARG A 852 -7.70 -18.36 24.45
C ARG A 852 -7.26 -18.67 23.02
N VAL A 853 -7.92 -19.65 22.39
CA VAL A 853 -7.67 -20.06 20.98
C VAL A 853 -8.10 -18.97 19.97
N LYS A 854 -8.98 -18.06 20.38
CA LYS A 854 -9.43 -16.91 19.58
C LYS A 854 -9.13 -15.61 20.33
N PRO A 855 -8.64 -14.55 19.66
CA PRO A 855 -8.27 -13.30 20.31
C PRO A 855 -9.48 -12.61 20.92
N LEU A 856 -9.32 -12.04 22.11
CA LEU A 856 -10.40 -11.29 22.76
C LEU A 856 -10.64 -9.93 22.08
N HIS A 857 -9.58 -9.20 21.73
CA HIS A 857 -9.68 -7.90 21.06
C HIS A 857 -9.92 -8.09 19.55
N CYS A 858 -11.09 -7.68 19.08
CA CYS A 858 -11.43 -7.65 17.66
C CYS A 858 -10.73 -6.46 16.99
N ASP A 859 -11.20 -5.25 17.28
CA ASP A 859 -10.91 -4.04 16.52
C ASP A 859 -10.60 -2.87 17.46
N ALA A 860 -9.84 -1.90 16.93
CA ALA A 860 -9.72 -0.57 17.49
C ALA A 860 -10.19 0.47 16.47
N SER A 861 -11.07 1.38 16.89
CA SER A 861 -11.40 2.57 16.09
C SER A 861 -10.84 3.83 16.73
N TYR A 862 -10.46 4.80 15.90
CA TYR A 862 -9.88 6.07 16.32
C TYR A 862 -10.47 7.23 15.54
N ILE A 863 -10.80 8.31 16.25
CA ILE A 863 -11.02 9.64 15.69
C ILE A 863 -10.59 10.71 16.71
N TYR A 864 -10.20 11.88 16.25
CA TYR A 864 -9.98 13.07 17.07
C TYR A 864 -11.09 14.10 16.82
N ASP A 865 -11.54 14.77 17.88
CA ASP A 865 -12.41 15.94 17.83
C ASP A 865 -11.92 16.95 18.88
N LYS A 866 -11.92 18.25 18.54
CA LYS A 866 -11.39 19.30 19.43
C LYS A 866 -12.08 19.40 20.80
N LYS A 867 -13.36 19.01 20.90
CA LYS A 867 -14.13 19.08 22.14
C LYS A 867 -13.92 17.82 22.99
N LYS A 868 -13.90 16.64 22.37
CA LYS A 868 -13.81 15.33 23.04
C LYS A 868 -12.39 14.77 23.18
N GLY A 869 -11.43 15.38 22.49
CA GLY A 869 -10.06 14.91 22.36
C GLY A 869 -9.99 13.66 21.49
N VAL A 870 -9.12 12.71 21.85
CA VAL A 870 -9.11 11.39 21.21
C VAL A 870 -10.32 10.61 21.68
N TYR A 871 -10.98 9.96 20.71
CA TYR A 871 -12.15 9.13 20.90
C TYR A 871 -11.86 7.74 20.32
N GLN A 872 -11.39 6.84 21.19
CA GLN A 872 -11.01 5.49 20.81
C GLN A 872 -12.11 4.50 21.23
N THR A 873 -12.47 3.53 20.37
CA THR A 873 -13.38 2.44 20.77
C THR A 873 -12.68 1.11 20.57
N LEU A 874 -12.68 0.28 21.60
CA LEU A 874 -12.13 -1.06 21.61
C LEU A 874 -13.28 -2.07 21.56
N TYR A 875 -13.15 -3.06 20.68
CA TYR A 875 -14.19 -4.04 20.39
C TYR A 875 -13.73 -5.44 20.84
N TYR A 876 -14.64 -6.20 21.46
CA TYR A 876 -14.33 -7.46 22.14
C TYR A 876 -15.18 -8.63 21.63
N SER A 877 -14.51 -9.73 21.32
CA SER A 877 -15.12 -10.99 20.94
C SER A 877 -15.65 -11.69 22.19
N THR A 878 -16.92 -11.44 22.52
CA THR A 878 -17.58 -12.02 23.71
C THR A 878 -17.30 -13.53 23.79
N PRO A 879 -16.59 -14.01 24.84
CA PRO A 879 -16.29 -15.43 24.99
C PRO A 879 -17.58 -16.25 25.10
N LEU A 880 -17.55 -17.45 24.51
CA LEU A 880 -18.59 -18.47 24.68
C LEU A 880 -17.99 -19.58 25.55
N ALA A 881 -18.70 -20.00 26.58
CA ALA A 881 -18.38 -21.22 27.32
C ALA A 881 -19.00 -22.44 26.63
N ASP A 882 -18.42 -23.60 26.91
CA ASP A 882 -19.00 -24.90 26.58
C ASP A 882 -20.36 -25.07 27.29
N GLU A 883 -21.25 -25.90 26.72
CA GLU A 883 -22.66 -26.06 27.11
C GLU A 883 -22.96 -27.23 28.05
#